data_AF-A0A821DTJ7-F1
#
_entry.id   AF-A0A821DTJ7-F1
#
_cell.length_a   1.000
_cell.length_b   1.000
_cell.length_c   1.000
_cell.angle_alpha   90.00
_cell.angle_beta   90.00
_cell.angle_gamma   90.00
#
_symmetry.space_group_name_H-M   'P 1'
#
loop_
_entity.id
_entity.type
_entity.pdbx_description
1 polymer ?
#
loop_
_entity_poly.entity_id
_entity_poly.type
_entity_poly.pdbx_seq_one_letter_code
_entity_poly.pdbx_strand_id
1 'polypeptide(L)'
;VGLACRMNNHDVEQLQCYVCQEQFLSRNDLQQHLRQKCYPSEIRTQIEQITQHIEDAEQREKLQQILWKHGKLFDLRQPSIIKATIHHAIETGAHPPIYTSPYRVSYKDEQIQREEIDKLFKQGVIEESTSPWSSPIVLVRKKDGSVRFCIGYFQVGLDPKDRPKTAFSTRDQHYQFTVLPQGVTNGPPAFQRIVSQILGPTRWKYSLAYLDDVIIYSTTFKEHLIHLNDILNRLNYANFRLNVTKCQIARTSIDYLGHHIEHRSIRPNADNIRALLETQQPTSAKEAFRFVKAAEYYRKFIPGFSTITQPLHQYAPTTKEQRTKKSQATPITLSDDAIDAFNKLKRILTNDLVLRIPDQNLPFKIQTDASKIGVGAVLVQTHPNGDLPVAYLSKKFTTTQMNWPATEQECYAIIYAIEKWHKYLDGQSFSIETDHKPLLPLNSKQQLNSKCKHNIVADYLSRSPVDDGSNDEDDYTPTRSASTQTDDYMKTKIVAPVITRNYAKQQVAERSDLHSVDRTCEMDTRKRNVDIEVVQSCDTHYNQCHTPVVTNEMQQIIPFTWEQLKEAQHQDEEIKNIINNIQNHKKYFIKDSMLMKKACPPAQVIPKGRIRSDIMKIYHDTPANGAHFGRDRTINKIQQRYFWAGMISDIRNFTSNVHRHRKSIHWALD
;
A
#
# COMPACT_ATOMS: atom_id res chain seq x y z
N VAL A 1 27.64 -6.15 16.40
CA VAL A 1 28.70 -7.16 16.65
C VAL A 1 28.27 -7.92 17.89
N GLY A 2 27.98 -9.22 17.78
CA GLY A 2 27.50 -10.00 18.93
C GLY A 2 26.75 -11.26 18.51
N LEU A 3 27.50 -12.33 18.24
CA LEU A 3 27.23 -13.74 18.60
C LEU A 3 28.17 -14.66 17.81
N ALA A 4 29.39 -14.77 18.33
CA ALA A 4 30.28 -15.92 18.20
C ALA A 4 31.32 -15.84 19.34
N CYS A 5 30.85 -15.83 20.58
CA CYS A 5 31.68 -16.04 21.77
C CYS A 5 30.81 -16.80 22.76
N ARG A 6 30.98 -18.13 22.83
CA ARG A 6 30.80 -18.80 24.11
C ARG A 6 32.06 -18.46 24.90
N MET A 7 31.95 -17.55 25.87
CA MET A 7 33.02 -17.33 26.82
C MET A 7 33.10 -18.57 27.71
N ASN A 8 34.03 -19.46 27.39
CA ASN A 8 34.65 -20.29 28.42
C ASN A 8 35.95 -19.58 28.79
N ASN A 9 36.11 -19.32 30.09
CA ASN A 9 37.33 -18.79 30.67
C ASN A 9 38.50 -19.73 30.32
N HIS A 10 39.39 -19.24 29.45
CA HIS A 10 40.83 -19.50 29.32
C HIS A 10 41.28 -19.47 27.85
N ASP A 11 42.07 -18.44 27.54
CA ASP A 11 43.14 -18.32 26.55
C ASP A 11 42.94 -18.81 25.09
N VAL A 12 43.19 -17.86 24.17
CA VAL A 12 43.21 -17.92 22.69
C VAL A 12 41.82 -17.85 22.01
N GLU A 13 41.55 -16.73 21.32
CA GLU A 13 40.39 -16.55 20.44
C GLU A 13 40.46 -17.53 19.24
N GLN A 14 40.05 -18.79 19.46
CA GLN A 14 39.89 -19.75 18.36
C GLN A 14 38.65 -19.38 17.53
N LEU A 15 38.89 -19.02 16.28
CA LEU A 15 37.86 -18.67 15.31
C LEU A 15 37.38 -19.93 14.59
N GLN A 16 36.09 -20.26 14.68
CA GLN A 16 35.56 -21.44 14.02
C GLN A 16 34.91 -21.10 12.67
N CYS A 17 35.24 -21.88 11.64
CA CYS A 17 34.56 -21.81 10.35
C CYS A 17 33.12 -22.31 10.50
N TYR A 18 32.16 -21.45 10.25
CA TYR A 18 30.74 -21.80 10.35
C TYR A 18 30.25 -22.79 9.28
N VAL A 19 31.07 -23.04 8.25
CA VAL A 19 30.73 -23.93 7.12
C VAL A 19 31.22 -25.36 7.38
N CYS A 20 32.50 -25.54 7.68
CA CYS A 20 33.12 -26.86 7.90
C CYS A 20 33.40 -27.18 9.37
N GLN A 21 33.13 -26.25 10.29
CA GLN A 21 33.39 -26.36 11.73
C GLN A 21 34.88 -26.45 12.13
N GLU A 22 35.82 -26.29 11.20
CA GLU A 22 37.26 -26.23 11.50
C GLU A 22 37.63 -24.99 12.31
N GLN A 23 38.61 -25.11 13.21
CA GLN A 23 39.08 -24.02 14.07
C GLN A 23 40.35 -23.38 13.49
N PHE A 24 40.46 -22.05 13.64
CA PHE A 24 41.53 -21.22 13.12
C PHE A 24 42.05 -20.29 14.21
N LEU A 25 43.35 -20.02 14.17
CA LEU A 25 44.04 -19.16 15.14
C LEU A 25 44.02 -17.68 14.73
N SER A 26 43.76 -17.37 13.45
CA SER A 26 43.69 -16.00 12.95
C SER A 26 42.51 -15.76 12.01
N ARG A 27 42.04 -14.50 11.94
CA ARG A 27 40.98 -14.09 10.99
C ARG A 27 41.42 -14.25 9.54
N ASN A 28 42.70 -14.00 9.25
CA ASN A 28 43.24 -14.12 7.89
C ASN A 28 43.24 -15.59 7.45
N ASP A 29 43.60 -16.52 8.32
CA ASP A 29 43.59 -17.97 8.01
C ASP A 29 42.15 -18.47 7.79
N LEU A 30 41.20 -18.02 8.62
CA LEU A 30 39.78 -18.34 8.44
C LEU A 30 39.25 -17.76 7.12
N GLN A 31 39.60 -16.51 6.77
CA GLN A 31 39.19 -15.89 5.51
C GLN A 31 39.80 -16.60 4.30
N GLN A 32 41.08 -16.96 4.37
CA GLN A 32 41.75 -17.71 3.32
C GLN A 32 41.12 -19.11 3.18
N HIS A 33 40.79 -19.77 4.28
CA HIS A 33 40.09 -21.06 4.27
C HIS A 33 38.68 -20.95 3.67
N LEU A 34 37.90 -19.93 4.05
CA LEU A 34 36.58 -19.65 3.46
C LEU A 34 36.70 -19.42 1.94
N ARG A 35 37.71 -18.66 1.53
CA ARG A 35 37.99 -18.32 0.13
C ARG A 35 38.58 -19.47 -0.69
N GLN A 36 39.31 -20.41 -0.09
CA GLN A 36 40.09 -21.43 -0.82
C GLN A 36 39.56 -22.85 -0.65
N LYS A 37 38.90 -23.19 0.46
CA LYS A 37 38.45 -24.57 0.76
C LYS A 37 36.95 -24.75 0.97
N CYS A 38 36.24 -23.83 1.61
CA CYS A 38 34.84 -24.08 2.03
C CYS A 38 33.77 -23.89 0.94
N TYR A 39 33.87 -22.85 0.11
CA TYR A 39 32.88 -22.61 -0.93
C TYR A 39 33.22 -23.26 -2.26
N PRO A 40 32.25 -23.70 -3.06
CA PRO A 40 32.50 -24.13 -4.44
C PRO A 40 33.14 -23.03 -5.27
N SER A 41 33.92 -23.43 -6.28
CA SER A 41 34.53 -22.53 -7.26
C SER A 41 33.50 -21.58 -7.88
N GLU A 42 32.29 -22.06 -8.18
CA GLU A 42 31.27 -21.29 -8.89
C GLU A 42 30.78 -20.11 -8.05
N ILE A 43 30.50 -20.33 -6.75
CA ILE A 43 30.07 -19.26 -5.84
C ILE A 43 31.18 -18.21 -5.69
N ARG A 44 32.45 -18.67 -5.71
CA ARG A 44 33.58 -17.76 -5.60
C ARG A 44 33.70 -16.84 -6.80
N THR A 45 33.70 -17.43 -7.99
CA THR A 45 33.75 -16.68 -9.24
C THR A 45 32.58 -15.71 -9.35
N GLN A 46 31.38 -16.13 -8.92
CA GLN A 46 30.23 -15.23 -8.87
C GLN A 46 30.49 -14.03 -7.96
N ILE A 47 30.86 -14.24 -6.69
CA ILE A 47 31.12 -13.13 -5.74
C ILE A 47 32.21 -12.18 -6.23
N GLU A 48 33.27 -12.70 -6.85
CA GLU A 48 34.34 -11.88 -7.45
C GLU A 48 33.79 -11.04 -8.62
N GLN A 49 32.98 -11.61 -9.50
CA GLN A 49 32.35 -10.89 -10.62
C GLN A 49 31.41 -9.77 -10.15
N ILE A 50 30.54 -10.03 -9.16
CA ILE A 50 29.61 -9.00 -8.66
C ILE A 50 30.35 -7.85 -7.99
N THR A 51 31.54 -8.07 -7.40
CA THR A 51 32.31 -7.02 -6.72
C THR A 51 33.35 -6.32 -7.60
N GLN A 52 33.53 -6.76 -8.85
CA GLN A 52 34.56 -6.26 -9.78
C GLN A 52 34.38 -4.77 -10.14
N HIS A 53 33.15 -4.26 -10.10
CA HIS A 53 32.82 -2.88 -10.45
C HIS A 53 33.28 -1.84 -9.41
N ILE A 54 33.80 -2.27 -8.26
CA ILE A 54 34.33 -1.37 -7.22
C ILE A 54 35.80 -1.10 -7.54
N GLU A 55 36.11 0.17 -7.83
CA GLU A 55 37.46 0.63 -8.20
C GLU A 55 38.42 0.62 -7.00
N ASP A 56 37.93 1.04 -5.83
CA ASP A 56 38.71 1.07 -4.59
C ASP A 56 38.98 -0.36 -4.09
N ALA A 57 40.25 -0.75 -4.05
CA ALA A 57 40.70 -2.08 -3.67
C ALA A 57 40.38 -2.39 -2.19
N GLU A 58 40.52 -1.42 -1.28
CA GLU A 58 40.25 -1.60 0.15
C GLU A 58 38.75 -1.79 0.40
N GLN A 59 37.93 -1.00 -0.27
CA GLN A 59 36.46 -1.12 -0.23
C GLN A 59 35.99 -2.47 -0.78
N ARG A 60 36.55 -2.87 -1.92
CA ARG A 60 36.24 -4.15 -2.56
C ARG A 60 36.60 -5.33 -1.66
N GLU A 61 37.78 -5.29 -1.03
CA GLU A 61 38.21 -6.34 -0.12
C GLU A 61 37.28 -6.45 1.10
N LYS A 62 36.95 -5.33 1.75
CA LYS A 62 36.01 -5.31 2.89
C LYS A 62 34.62 -5.85 2.51
N LEU A 63 34.12 -5.49 1.33
CA LEU A 63 32.85 -6.02 0.84
C LEU A 63 32.93 -7.53 0.60
N GLN A 64 33.98 -8.00 -0.08
CA GLN A 64 34.19 -9.42 -0.32
C GLN A 64 34.25 -10.21 0.99
N GLN A 65 34.96 -9.72 2.01
CA GLN A 65 35.02 -10.34 3.33
C GLN A 65 33.61 -10.54 3.95
N ILE A 66 32.70 -9.56 3.80
CA ILE A 66 31.31 -9.69 4.27
C ILE A 66 30.54 -10.74 3.46
N LEU A 67 30.70 -10.76 2.14
CA LEU A 67 30.02 -11.73 1.28
C LEU A 67 30.51 -13.15 1.55
N TRP A 68 31.81 -13.35 1.77
CA TRP A 68 32.39 -14.63 2.16
C TRP A 68 31.90 -15.12 3.51
N LYS A 69 31.78 -14.22 4.49
CA LYS A 69 31.16 -14.50 5.79
C LYS A 69 29.71 -14.96 5.68
N HIS A 70 29.04 -14.66 4.56
CA HIS A 70 27.65 -15.04 4.30
C HIS A 70 27.49 -16.00 3.13
N GLY A 71 28.56 -16.68 2.71
CA GLY A 71 28.56 -17.52 1.50
C GLY A 71 27.46 -18.59 1.43
N LYS A 72 27.02 -19.13 2.58
CA LYS A 72 25.88 -20.06 2.68
C LYS A 72 24.58 -19.49 2.10
N LEU A 73 24.35 -18.17 2.19
CA LEU A 73 23.18 -17.52 1.59
C LEU A 73 23.13 -17.69 0.07
N PHE A 74 24.29 -17.84 -0.56
CA PHE A 74 24.45 -17.88 -2.00
C PHE A 74 24.48 -19.31 -2.56
N ASP A 75 24.45 -20.32 -1.69
CA ASP A 75 24.44 -21.72 -2.12
C ASP A 75 23.01 -22.24 -2.34
N LEU A 76 22.58 -22.21 -3.60
CA LEU A 76 21.28 -22.72 -4.06
C LEU A 76 21.26 -24.23 -4.33
N ARG A 77 22.38 -24.94 -4.17
CA ARG A 77 22.44 -26.39 -4.47
C ARG A 77 21.74 -27.22 -3.41
N GLN A 78 21.68 -26.71 -2.18
CA GLN A 78 20.94 -27.34 -1.10
C GLN A 78 19.56 -26.70 -0.98
N PRO A 79 18.48 -27.51 -0.83
CA PRO A 79 17.17 -26.97 -0.55
C PRO A 79 17.20 -26.22 0.77
N SER A 80 16.50 -25.10 0.82
CA SER A 80 16.46 -24.24 1.99
C SER A 80 15.03 -23.87 2.30
N ILE A 81 14.55 -24.30 3.46
CA ILE A 81 13.28 -23.87 4.01
C ILE A 81 13.57 -22.74 5.00
N ILE A 82 12.88 -21.61 4.81
CA ILE A 82 12.96 -20.44 5.67
C ILE A 82 12.45 -20.85 7.05
N LYS A 83 13.28 -20.60 8.06
CA LYS A 83 12.90 -20.71 9.46
C LYS A 83 12.09 -19.47 9.82
N ALA A 84 10.79 -19.51 9.53
CA ALA A 84 9.83 -18.50 9.91
C ALA A 84 8.88 -19.07 10.97
N THR A 85 8.44 -18.22 11.89
CA THR A 85 7.37 -18.56 12.84
C THR A 85 6.03 -18.82 12.13
N ILE A 86 5.88 -18.29 10.90
CA ILE A 86 4.65 -18.40 10.11
C ILE A 86 4.85 -19.44 9.02
N HIS A 87 4.06 -20.51 9.07
CA HIS A 87 3.81 -21.39 7.93
C HIS A 87 2.65 -20.85 7.11
N HIS A 88 2.69 -21.09 5.78
CA HIS A 88 1.56 -20.71 4.94
C HIS A 88 0.44 -21.74 5.09
N ALA A 89 -0.74 -21.25 5.49
CA ALA A 89 -1.97 -22.03 5.58
C ALA A 89 -2.93 -21.68 4.44
N ILE A 90 -3.65 -22.68 3.93
CA ILE A 90 -4.60 -22.54 2.82
C ILE A 90 -6.01 -22.78 3.35
N GLU A 91 -6.72 -21.71 3.71
CA GLU A 91 -8.08 -21.80 4.22
C GLU A 91 -9.09 -21.97 3.06
N THR A 92 -9.66 -23.17 2.94
CA THR A 92 -10.70 -23.51 1.95
C THR A 92 -12.12 -23.43 2.53
N GLY A 93 -12.28 -23.00 3.78
CA GLY A 93 -13.56 -23.00 4.49
C GLY A 93 -14.20 -24.39 4.53
N ALA A 94 -15.49 -24.48 4.24
CA ALA A 94 -16.25 -25.73 4.17
C ALA A 94 -16.24 -26.39 2.77
N HIS A 95 -15.37 -25.93 1.85
CA HIS A 95 -15.39 -26.42 0.47
C HIS A 95 -14.83 -27.86 0.37
N PRO A 96 -15.51 -28.79 -0.33
CA PRO A 96 -15.00 -30.14 -0.54
C PRO A 96 -13.78 -30.16 -1.49
N PRO A 97 -12.99 -31.25 -1.53
CA PRO A 97 -11.87 -31.39 -2.47
C PRO A 97 -12.29 -31.24 -3.93
N ILE A 98 -11.48 -30.49 -4.69
CA ILE A 98 -11.64 -30.35 -6.14
C ILE A 98 -10.58 -31.20 -6.83
N TYR A 99 -11.03 -32.11 -7.70
CA TYR A 99 -10.17 -32.92 -8.55
C TYR A 99 -10.29 -32.49 -10.01
N THR A 100 -9.16 -32.21 -10.63
CA THR A 100 -9.04 -31.94 -12.07
C THR A 100 -8.01 -32.91 -12.67
N SER A 101 -8.40 -33.59 -13.75
CA SER A 101 -7.49 -34.48 -14.48
C SER A 101 -6.28 -33.73 -15.05
N PRO A 102 -5.08 -34.33 -15.09
CA PRO A 102 -3.94 -33.73 -15.76
C PRO A 102 -4.19 -33.50 -17.25
N TYR A 103 -3.60 -32.44 -17.79
CA TYR A 103 -3.63 -32.18 -19.23
C TYR A 103 -2.81 -33.22 -19.99
N ARG A 104 -3.26 -33.58 -21.20
CA ARG A 104 -2.46 -34.38 -22.13
C ARG A 104 -1.28 -33.54 -22.61
N VAL A 105 -0.07 -34.04 -22.42
CA VAL A 105 1.19 -33.42 -22.89
C VAL A 105 1.78 -34.24 -24.04
N SER A 106 2.60 -33.59 -24.86
CA SER A 106 3.36 -34.29 -25.91
C SER A 106 4.44 -35.19 -25.29
N TYR A 107 4.91 -36.22 -25.99
CA TYR A 107 5.99 -37.08 -25.48
C TYR A 107 7.28 -36.31 -25.14
N LYS A 108 7.60 -35.26 -25.91
CA LYS A 108 8.75 -34.38 -25.63
C LYS A 108 8.56 -33.60 -24.32
N ASP A 109 7.35 -33.11 -24.09
CA ASP A 109 7.00 -32.36 -22.88
C ASP A 109 6.89 -33.27 -21.66
N GLU A 110 6.48 -34.52 -21.86
CA GLU A 110 6.44 -35.53 -20.81
C GLU A 110 7.85 -35.84 -20.27
N GLN A 111 8.85 -35.94 -21.16
CA GLN A 111 10.24 -36.13 -20.74
C GLN A 111 10.74 -34.94 -19.89
N ILE A 112 10.48 -33.71 -20.34
CA ILE A 112 10.85 -32.48 -19.61
C ILE A 112 10.15 -32.44 -18.24
N GLN A 113 8.87 -32.84 -18.20
CA GLN A 113 8.09 -32.92 -16.96
C GLN A 113 8.70 -33.94 -15.97
N ARG A 114 9.09 -35.14 -16.44
CA ARG A 114 9.74 -36.16 -15.58
C ARG A 114 11.05 -35.65 -15.00
N GLU A 115 11.93 -35.09 -15.82
CA GLU A 115 13.22 -34.58 -15.39
C GLU A 115 13.09 -33.49 -14.32
N GLU A 116 12.12 -32.58 -14.47
CA GLU A 116 11.89 -31.51 -13.48
C GLU A 116 11.21 -32.04 -12.21
N ILE A 117 10.32 -33.02 -12.31
CA ILE A 117 9.72 -33.69 -11.13
C ILE A 117 10.80 -34.41 -10.32
N ASP A 118 11.68 -35.17 -10.95
CA ASP A 118 12.77 -35.86 -10.26
C ASP A 118 13.66 -34.89 -9.52
N LYS A 119 13.92 -33.72 -10.11
CA LYS A 119 14.69 -32.65 -9.49
C LYS A 119 13.96 -32.04 -8.29
N LEU A 120 12.67 -31.70 -8.43
CA LEU A 120 11.87 -31.15 -7.32
C LEU A 120 11.70 -32.16 -6.18
N PHE A 121 11.57 -33.44 -6.51
CA PHE A 121 11.47 -34.54 -5.55
C PHE A 121 12.78 -34.72 -4.79
N LYS A 122 13.93 -34.76 -5.49
CA LYS A 122 15.28 -34.80 -4.86
C LYS A 122 15.55 -33.58 -3.97
N GLN A 123 15.00 -32.42 -4.31
CA GLN A 123 15.09 -31.20 -3.51
C GLN A 123 14.09 -31.17 -2.33
N GLY A 124 13.18 -32.14 -2.23
CA GLY A 124 12.14 -32.18 -1.20
C GLY A 124 11.11 -31.07 -1.34
N VAL A 125 10.96 -30.46 -2.53
CA VAL A 125 9.94 -29.43 -2.86
C VAL A 125 8.56 -30.07 -3.05
N ILE A 126 8.55 -31.31 -3.53
CA ILE A 126 7.36 -32.14 -3.70
C ILE A 126 7.55 -33.50 -3.03
N GLU A 127 6.45 -34.14 -2.68
CA GLU A 127 6.38 -35.51 -2.17
C GLU A 127 5.21 -36.25 -2.83
N GLU A 128 5.22 -37.58 -2.81
CA GLU A 128 4.09 -38.38 -3.30
C GLU A 128 2.82 -38.10 -2.48
N SER A 129 1.67 -38.09 -3.13
CA SER A 129 0.40 -37.76 -2.51
C SER A 129 -0.69 -38.77 -2.83
N THR A 130 -1.58 -38.98 -1.88
CA THR A 130 -2.86 -39.68 -2.06
C THR A 130 -4.04 -38.73 -1.90
N SER A 131 -3.79 -37.42 -2.02
CA SER A 131 -4.78 -36.37 -1.78
C SER A 131 -5.98 -36.47 -2.73
N PRO A 132 -7.21 -36.24 -2.23
CA PRO A 132 -8.40 -36.13 -3.07
C PRO A 132 -8.44 -34.82 -3.89
N TRP A 133 -7.56 -33.86 -3.59
CA TRP A 133 -7.40 -32.65 -4.39
C TRP A 133 -6.49 -32.93 -5.58
N SER A 134 -6.75 -32.30 -6.73
CA SER A 134 -5.80 -32.29 -7.86
C SER A 134 -6.00 -31.06 -8.73
N SER A 135 -4.91 -30.34 -8.98
CA SER A 135 -4.84 -29.23 -9.94
C SER A 135 -3.88 -29.59 -11.09
N PRO A 136 -4.21 -29.30 -12.35
CA PRO A 136 -3.35 -29.66 -13.47
C PRO A 136 -2.15 -28.72 -13.56
N ILE A 137 -0.99 -29.24 -13.95
CA ILE A 137 0.22 -28.45 -14.21
C ILE A 137 0.34 -28.11 -15.69
N VAL A 138 0.83 -26.90 -15.98
CA VAL A 138 1.08 -26.39 -17.33
C VAL A 138 2.56 -26.04 -17.49
N LEU A 139 3.18 -26.57 -18.55
CA LEU A 139 4.53 -26.17 -18.97
C LEU A 139 4.49 -24.82 -19.66
N VAL A 140 5.27 -23.86 -19.16
CA VAL A 140 5.39 -22.52 -19.74
C VAL A 140 6.71 -22.39 -20.49
N ARG A 141 6.66 -22.21 -21.82
CA ARG A 141 7.84 -21.91 -22.63
C ARG A 141 8.15 -20.42 -22.59
N LYS A 142 9.41 -20.07 -22.30
CA LYS A 142 9.90 -18.70 -22.35
C LYS A 142 10.39 -18.31 -23.75
N LYS A 143 10.55 -17.00 -23.96
CA LYS A 143 11.16 -16.44 -25.18
C LYS A 143 12.59 -16.92 -25.42
N ASP A 144 13.32 -17.24 -24.35
CA ASP A 144 14.69 -17.77 -24.39
C ASP A 144 14.75 -19.28 -24.72
N GLY A 145 13.61 -19.93 -24.99
CA GLY A 145 13.51 -21.36 -25.29
C GLY A 145 13.45 -22.27 -24.05
N SER A 146 13.72 -21.76 -22.85
CA SER A 146 13.63 -22.54 -21.61
C SER A 146 12.17 -22.86 -21.26
N VAL A 147 11.95 -24.03 -20.65
CA VAL A 147 10.62 -24.48 -20.19
C VAL A 147 10.56 -24.39 -18.67
N ARG A 148 9.46 -23.85 -18.14
CA ARG A 148 9.15 -23.81 -16.71
C ARG A 148 8.03 -24.78 -16.40
N PHE A 149 8.31 -25.76 -15.55
CA PHE A 149 7.33 -26.72 -15.05
C PHE A 149 6.40 -26.10 -14.01
N CYS A 150 7.01 -25.47 -13.01
CA CYS A 150 6.31 -24.79 -11.92
C CYS A 150 7.19 -23.64 -11.43
N ILE A 151 6.56 -22.62 -10.86
CA ILE A 151 7.20 -21.51 -10.17
C ILE A 151 6.62 -21.50 -8.76
N GLY A 152 7.35 -21.01 -7.77
CA GLY A 152 6.83 -20.86 -6.42
C GLY A 152 7.81 -20.21 -5.49
N TYR A 153 7.32 -19.86 -4.30
CA TYR A 153 8.14 -19.41 -3.19
C TYR A 153 8.71 -20.65 -2.48
N PHE A 154 9.55 -21.42 -3.16
CA PHE A 154 10.00 -22.75 -2.72
C PHE A 154 10.81 -22.76 -1.42
N GLN A 155 11.15 -21.60 -0.88
CA GLN A 155 11.78 -21.49 0.43
C GLN A 155 10.75 -21.34 1.56
N VAL A 156 9.47 -21.08 1.27
CA VAL A 156 8.40 -20.98 2.27
C VAL A 156 7.76 -22.34 2.47
N GLY A 157 7.87 -22.90 3.67
CA GLY A 157 7.21 -24.15 4.02
C GLY A 157 5.69 -24.01 4.08
N LEU A 158 4.97 -25.00 3.53
CA LEU A 158 3.54 -25.17 3.75
C LEU A 158 3.28 -25.91 5.05
N ASP A 159 2.18 -25.56 5.72
CA ASP A 159 1.68 -26.36 6.84
C ASP A 159 1.39 -27.79 6.34
N PRO A 160 1.88 -28.86 7.01
CA PRO A 160 1.60 -30.24 6.63
C PRO A 160 0.11 -30.55 6.39
N LYS A 161 -0.79 -29.88 7.11
CA LYS A 161 -2.26 -30.05 6.96
C LYS A 161 -2.79 -29.55 5.63
N ASP A 162 -2.09 -28.60 5.01
CA ASP A 162 -2.53 -27.92 3.79
C ASP A 162 -1.81 -28.40 2.53
N ARG A 163 -0.71 -29.15 2.67
CA ARG A 163 -0.02 -29.78 1.52
C ARG A 163 -0.96 -30.54 0.59
N PRO A 164 -1.92 -31.37 1.08
CA PRO A 164 -2.83 -32.10 0.21
C PRO A 164 -3.63 -31.20 -0.73
N LYS A 165 -3.91 -29.94 -0.35
CA LYS A 165 -4.67 -28.98 -1.18
C LYS A 165 -3.88 -28.49 -2.40
N THR A 166 -2.56 -28.68 -2.41
CA THR A 166 -1.66 -28.30 -3.50
C THR A 166 -1.34 -29.47 -4.43
N ALA A 167 -2.02 -30.60 -4.27
CA ALA A 167 -1.73 -31.80 -5.02
C ALA A 167 -1.99 -31.64 -6.52
N PHE A 168 -1.18 -32.34 -7.32
CA PHE A 168 -1.25 -32.37 -8.77
C PHE A 168 -0.90 -33.77 -9.26
N SER A 169 -1.52 -34.17 -10.36
CA SER A 169 -1.25 -35.46 -11.00
C SER A 169 -0.40 -35.28 -12.25
N THR A 170 0.45 -36.25 -12.52
CA THR A 170 1.01 -36.49 -13.85
C THR A 170 0.38 -37.73 -14.47
N ARG A 171 0.86 -38.15 -15.64
CA ARG A 171 0.43 -39.39 -16.28
C ARG A 171 0.61 -40.62 -15.37
N ASP A 172 1.71 -40.64 -14.62
CA ASP A 172 2.18 -41.84 -13.94
C ASP A 172 1.97 -41.79 -12.43
N GLN A 173 1.96 -40.60 -11.81
CA GLN A 173 2.01 -40.46 -10.36
C GLN A 173 1.30 -39.21 -9.85
N HIS A 174 0.91 -39.20 -8.57
CA HIS A 174 0.28 -38.07 -7.89
C HIS A 174 1.23 -37.48 -6.83
N TYR A 175 1.36 -36.16 -6.81
CA TYR A 175 2.31 -35.43 -5.98
C TYR A 175 1.63 -34.28 -5.25
N GLN A 176 2.26 -33.80 -4.18
CA GLN A 176 1.87 -32.57 -3.47
C GLN A 176 3.11 -31.74 -3.12
N PHE A 177 2.92 -30.43 -2.96
CA PHE A 177 4.02 -29.54 -2.58
C PHE A 177 4.24 -29.53 -1.06
N THR A 178 5.50 -29.52 -0.65
CA THR A 178 5.91 -29.33 0.76
C THR A 178 6.16 -27.85 1.08
N VAL A 179 6.35 -27.04 0.04
CA VAL A 179 6.66 -25.60 0.06
C VAL A 179 5.69 -24.84 -0.85
N LEU A 180 5.56 -23.53 -0.67
CA LEU A 180 4.52 -22.72 -1.30
C LEU A 180 4.68 -22.65 -2.84
N PRO A 181 3.80 -23.29 -3.63
CA PRO A 181 3.81 -23.14 -5.08
C PRO A 181 3.17 -21.81 -5.51
N GLN A 182 3.45 -21.36 -6.72
CA GLN A 182 2.73 -20.24 -7.33
C GLN A 182 1.31 -20.70 -7.71
N GLY A 183 0.37 -19.76 -7.72
CA GLY A 183 -1.05 -20.01 -8.03
C GLY A 183 -1.95 -20.00 -6.79
N VAL A 184 -1.37 -20.14 -5.60
CA VAL A 184 -2.10 -19.93 -4.34
C VAL A 184 -2.32 -18.43 -4.13
N THR A 185 -3.59 -18.01 -4.06
CA THR A 185 -3.98 -16.58 -3.98
C THR A 185 -3.33 -15.84 -2.82
N ASN A 186 -3.23 -16.48 -1.66
CA ASN A 186 -2.63 -15.89 -0.46
C ASN A 186 -1.10 -16.09 -0.38
N GLY A 187 -0.49 -16.69 -1.40
CA GLY A 187 0.95 -16.98 -1.43
C GLY A 187 1.82 -15.71 -1.40
N PRO A 188 1.68 -14.77 -2.36
CA PRO A 188 2.49 -13.55 -2.37
C PRO A 188 2.37 -12.69 -1.09
N PRO A 189 1.16 -12.46 -0.53
CA PRO A 189 1.02 -11.77 0.75
C PRO A 189 1.70 -12.51 1.91
N ALA A 190 1.65 -13.85 1.94
CA ALA A 190 2.32 -14.63 2.98
C ALA A 190 3.85 -14.52 2.88
N PHE A 191 4.40 -14.58 1.67
CA PHE A 191 5.83 -14.35 1.44
C PHE A 191 6.26 -12.95 1.89
N GLN A 192 5.50 -11.91 1.50
CA GLN A 192 5.75 -10.53 1.93
C GLN A 192 5.77 -10.40 3.46
N ARG A 193 4.86 -11.08 4.17
CA ARG A 193 4.81 -11.09 5.63
C ARG A 193 6.05 -11.75 6.24
N ILE A 194 6.52 -12.86 5.68
CA ILE A 194 7.73 -13.55 6.14
C ILE A 194 8.95 -12.64 5.97
N VAL A 195 9.17 -12.08 4.78
CA VAL A 195 10.30 -11.17 4.52
C VAL A 195 10.21 -9.94 5.42
N SER A 196 9.01 -9.38 5.59
CA SER A 196 8.74 -8.28 6.50
C SER A 196 9.11 -8.57 7.96
N GLN A 197 8.89 -9.79 8.44
CA GLN A 197 9.28 -10.22 9.78
C GLN A 197 10.78 -10.40 9.92
N ILE A 198 11.45 -10.96 8.91
CA ILE A 198 12.90 -11.16 8.90
C ILE A 198 13.63 -9.82 8.98
N LEU A 199 13.19 -8.83 8.19
CA LEU A 199 13.74 -7.48 8.22
C LEU A 199 13.39 -6.77 9.54
N GLY A 200 12.17 -6.91 10.03
CA GLY A 200 11.74 -6.40 11.33
C GLY A 200 12.01 -4.89 11.48
N PRO A 201 12.82 -4.44 12.47
CA PRO A 201 13.04 -3.03 12.77
C PRO A 201 13.94 -2.29 11.77
N THR A 202 14.60 -2.99 10.86
CA THR A 202 15.44 -2.38 9.81
C THR A 202 14.61 -1.78 8.68
N ARG A 203 13.34 -2.20 8.59
CA ARG A 203 12.37 -1.67 7.63
C ARG A 203 12.21 -0.18 7.83
N TRP A 204 12.15 0.55 6.73
CA TRP A 204 12.00 2.02 6.72
C TRP A 204 13.18 2.81 7.30
N LYS A 205 14.22 2.13 7.82
CA LYS A 205 15.48 2.79 8.23
C LYS A 205 16.51 2.74 7.12
N TYR A 206 16.89 1.53 6.69
CA TYR A 206 17.90 1.30 5.66
C TYR A 206 17.59 0.07 4.79
N SER A 207 16.39 -0.49 4.92
CA SER A 207 15.94 -1.62 4.10
C SER A 207 14.45 -1.52 3.78
N LEU A 208 14.08 -1.94 2.59
CA LEU A 208 12.69 -2.14 2.16
C LEU A 208 12.59 -3.44 1.39
N ALA A 209 11.42 -4.07 1.44
CA ALA A 209 11.13 -5.26 0.67
C ALA A 209 9.75 -5.20 0.07
N TYR A 210 9.68 -5.63 -1.19
CA TYR A 210 8.43 -5.84 -1.90
C TYR A 210 8.50 -7.15 -2.65
N LEU A 211 7.67 -8.10 -2.20
CA LEU A 211 7.72 -9.50 -2.58
C LEU A 211 9.17 -10.02 -2.52
N ASP A 212 9.70 -10.45 -3.67
CA ASP A 212 11.02 -11.06 -3.81
C ASP A 212 12.18 -10.06 -3.81
N ASP A 213 11.90 -8.76 -3.95
CA ASP A 213 12.93 -7.73 -4.12
C ASP A 213 13.18 -6.97 -2.81
N VAL A 214 14.38 -7.19 -2.24
CA VAL A 214 14.88 -6.49 -1.06
C VAL A 214 15.90 -5.43 -1.48
N ILE A 215 15.64 -4.17 -1.14
CA ILE A 215 16.56 -3.06 -1.34
C ILE A 215 17.18 -2.62 -0.01
N ILE A 216 18.49 -2.38 -0.02
CA ILE A 216 19.26 -1.86 1.11
C ILE A 216 19.88 -0.54 0.65
N TYR A 217 19.64 0.53 1.39
CA TYR A 217 20.11 1.88 1.03
C TYR A 217 20.83 2.52 2.21
N SER A 218 21.82 3.36 1.90
CA SER A 218 22.69 3.99 2.89
C SER A 218 23.29 5.28 2.32
N THR A 219 23.74 6.18 3.19
CA THR A 219 24.34 7.46 2.81
C THR A 219 25.81 7.34 2.42
N THR A 220 26.57 6.49 3.13
CA THR A 220 28.00 6.27 2.86
C THR A 220 28.31 4.79 2.63
N PHE A 221 29.42 4.51 1.94
CA PHE A 221 29.86 3.12 1.71
C PHE A 221 30.16 2.39 3.03
N LYS A 222 30.79 3.07 4.00
CA LYS A 222 31.10 2.50 5.31
C LYS A 222 29.85 2.08 6.08
N GLU A 223 28.82 2.93 6.10
CA GLU A 223 27.52 2.59 6.69
C GLU A 223 26.82 1.48 5.90
N HIS A 224 26.96 1.49 4.57
CA HIS A 224 26.38 0.46 3.72
C HIS A 224 26.91 -0.93 4.06
N LEU A 225 28.20 -1.07 4.34
CA LEU A 225 28.77 -2.35 4.79
C LEU A 225 28.18 -2.82 6.12
N ILE A 226 27.90 -1.90 7.04
CA ILE A 226 27.27 -2.20 8.34
C ILE A 226 25.84 -2.69 8.11
N HIS A 227 25.05 -1.95 7.34
CA HIS A 227 23.66 -2.30 7.02
C HIS A 227 23.57 -3.61 6.24
N LEU A 228 24.41 -3.80 5.22
CA LEU A 228 24.49 -5.02 4.43
C LEU A 228 24.79 -6.23 5.32
N ASN A 229 25.81 -6.14 6.18
CA ASN A 229 26.14 -7.23 7.09
C ASN A 229 24.98 -7.53 8.07
N ASP A 230 24.27 -6.52 8.58
CA ASP A 230 23.10 -6.76 9.45
C ASP A 230 21.99 -7.52 8.71
N ILE A 231 21.60 -7.07 7.51
CA ILE A 231 20.57 -7.72 6.70
C ILE A 231 20.97 -9.15 6.32
N LEU A 232 22.22 -9.36 5.89
CA LEU A 232 22.70 -10.70 5.57
C LEU A 232 22.72 -11.62 6.81
N ASN A 233 23.08 -11.12 7.99
CA ASN A 233 22.97 -11.90 9.23
C ASN A 233 21.51 -12.33 9.50
N ARG A 234 20.55 -11.43 9.33
CA ARG A 234 19.11 -11.72 9.52
C ARG A 234 18.60 -12.76 8.53
N LEU A 235 18.93 -12.61 7.25
CA LEU A 235 18.59 -13.56 6.21
C LEU A 235 19.21 -14.94 6.48
N ASN A 236 20.47 -14.97 6.94
CA ASN A 236 21.17 -16.22 7.22
C ASN A 236 20.57 -16.93 8.44
N TYR A 237 20.19 -16.17 9.49
CA TYR A 237 19.49 -16.70 10.65
C TYR A 237 18.14 -17.32 10.28
N ALA A 238 17.41 -16.67 9.38
CA ALA A 238 16.16 -17.19 8.83
C ALA A 238 16.35 -18.35 7.83
N ASN A 239 17.58 -18.78 7.56
CA ASN A 239 17.91 -19.79 6.54
C ASN A 239 17.37 -19.44 5.14
N PHE A 240 17.43 -18.15 4.78
CA PHE A 240 17.08 -17.68 3.44
C PHE A 240 18.21 -18.00 2.45
N ARG A 241 17.89 -18.02 1.15
CA ARG A 241 18.87 -18.12 0.06
C ARG A 241 18.62 -17.08 -1.02
N LEU A 242 19.71 -16.56 -1.55
CA LEU A 242 19.75 -15.48 -2.54
C LEU A 242 20.38 -16.00 -3.84
N ASN A 243 19.85 -15.54 -4.96
CA ASN A 243 20.45 -15.81 -6.26
C ASN A 243 21.48 -14.73 -6.59
N VAL A 244 22.78 -15.07 -6.48
CA VAL A 244 23.90 -14.14 -6.70
C VAL A 244 23.81 -13.44 -8.06
N THR A 245 23.43 -14.19 -9.11
CA THR A 245 23.37 -13.65 -10.48
C THR A 245 22.34 -12.53 -10.66
N LYS A 246 21.34 -12.47 -9.76
CA LYS A 246 20.34 -11.41 -9.74
C LYS A 246 20.63 -10.30 -8.72
N CYS A 247 21.62 -10.50 -7.85
CA CYS A 247 21.97 -9.54 -6.82
C CYS A 247 22.79 -8.40 -7.41
N GLN A 248 22.38 -7.17 -7.12
CA GLN A 248 23.17 -5.96 -7.37
C GLN A 248 23.60 -5.42 -6.00
N ILE A 249 24.90 -5.44 -5.71
CA ILE A 249 25.45 -5.06 -4.39
C ILE A 249 26.32 -3.81 -4.53
N ALA A 250 26.17 -2.88 -3.58
CA ALA A 250 26.96 -1.66 -3.43
C ALA A 250 27.06 -0.78 -4.69
N ARG A 251 25.97 -0.69 -5.46
CA ARG A 251 25.86 0.15 -6.66
C ARG A 251 25.38 1.56 -6.31
N THR A 252 25.80 2.55 -7.09
CA THR A 252 25.30 3.93 -7.04
C THR A 252 23.96 4.10 -7.77
N SER A 253 23.66 3.20 -8.72
CA SER A 253 22.39 3.10 -9.42
C SER A 253 21.85 1.67 -9.42
N ILE A 254 20.52 1.52 -9.30
CA ILE A 254 19.85 0.22 -9.23
C ILE A 254 18.46 0.30 -9.85
N ASP A 255 18.05 -0.77 -10.51
CA ASP A 255 16.67 -0.96 -10.94
C ASP A 255 15.86 -1.68 -9.85
N TYR A 256 14.78 -1.05 -9.40
CA TYR A 256 13.91 -1.56 -8.34
C TYR A 256 12.44 -1.26 -8.64
N LEU A 257 11.57 -2.28 -8.63
CA LEU A 257 10.12 -2.16 -8.89
C LEU A 257 9.76 -1.40 -10.18
N GLY A 258 10.55 -1.61 -11.23
CA GLY A 258 10.35 -0.96 -12.52
C GLY A 258 10.75 0.51 -12.57
N HIS A 259 11.53 0.96 -11.59
CA HIS A 259 12.13 2.28 -11.54
C HIS A 259 13.65 2.16 -11.47
N HIS A 260 14.33 3.05 -12.19
CA HIS A 260 15.77 3.26 -12.07
C HIS A 260 16.02 4.29 -10.98
N ILE A 261 16.75 3.90 -9.93
CA ILE A 261 17.07 4.73 -8.79
C ILE A 261 18.55 5.07 -8.84
N GLU A 262 18.87 6.36 -8.83
CA GLU A 262 20.24 6.86 -8.93
C GLU A 262 20.35 8.22 -8.23
N HIS A 263 21.35 8.43 -7.37
CA HIS A 263 21.66 9.74 -6.75
C HIS A 263 20.43 10.49 -6.16
N ARG A 264 19.59 9.78 -5.38
CA ARG A 264 18.33 10.31 -4.80
C ARG A 264 17.27 10.72 -5.85
N SER A 265 17.42 10.26 -7.09
CA SER A 265 16.46 10.42 -8.15
C SER A 265 15.81 9.08 -8.53
N ILE A 266 14.56 9.15 -8.97
CA ILE A 266 13.76 8.04 -9.44
C ILE A 266 13.37 8.37 -10.87
N ARG A 267 13.74 7.47 -11.79
CA ARG A 267 13.31 7.48 -13.18
C ARG A 267 12.55 6.19 -13.45
N PRO A 268 11.63 6.13 -14.42
CA PRO A 268 11.10 4.85 -14.82
C PRO A 268 12.17 4.06 -15.58
N ASN A 269 12.14 2.73 -15.46
CA ASN A 269 13.12 1.89 -16.11
C ASN A 269 12.95 1.95 -17.64
N ALA A 270 14.06 2.12 -18.37
CA ALA A 270 14.07 2.25 -19.82
C ALA A 270 13.46 1.04 -20.54
N ASP A 271 13.65 -0.18 -20.02
CA ASP A 271 13.06 -1.40 -20.60
C ASP A 271 11.53 -1.39 -20.50
N ASN A 272 10.98 -0.84 -19.41
CA ASN A 272 9.53 -0.74 -19.21
C ASN A 272 8.88 0.32 -20.10
N ILE A 273 9.62 1.40 -20.40
CA ILE A 273 9.15 2.46 -21.31
C ILE A 273 9.41 2.05 -22.77
N ARG A 274 10.38 1.18 -23.07
CA ARG A 274 10.75 0.77 -24.44
C ARG A 274 9.52 0.38 -25.27
N ALA A 275 8.65 -0.48 -24.73
CA ALA A 275 7.43 -0.88 -25.42
C ALA A 275 6.50 0.30 -25.76
N LEU A 276 6.43 1.31 -24.87
CA LEU A 276 5.65 2.52 -25.07
C LEU A 276 6.28 3.46 -26.11
N LEU A 277 7.62 3.51 -26.18
CA LEU A 277 8.39 4.27 -27.18
C LEU A 277 8.34 3.63 -28.57
N GLU A 278 8.35 2.31 -28.64
CA GLU A 278 8.27 1.55 -29.89
C GLU A 278 6.83 1.44 -30.42
N THR A 279 5.84 1.82 -29.61
CA THR A 279 4.44 1.81 -30.03
C THR A 279 4.25 2.75 -31.21
N GLN A 280 3.70 2.20 -32.30
CA GLN A 280 3.29 2.94 -33.48
C GLN A 280 2.03 3.75 -33.20
N GLN A 281 1.75 4.74 -34.05
CA GLN A 281 0.53 5.53 -33.94
C GLN A 281 -0.70 4.60 -33.94
N PRO A 282 -1.63 4.75 -32.97
CA PRO A 282 -2.76 3.83 -32.86
C PRO A 282 -3.71 3.99 -34.05
N THR A 283 -4.00 2.87 -34.71
CA THR A 283 -4.93 2.79 -35.86
C THR A 283 -6.31 2.27 -35.46
N SER A 284 -6.45 1.78 -34.22
CA SER A 284 -7.70 1.32 -33.64
C SER A 284 -7.96 1.93 -32.26
N ALA A 285 -9.23 2.03 -31.88
CA ALA A 285 -9.64 2.47 -30.53
C ALA A 285 -9.02 1.60 -29.41
N LYS A 286 -8.81 0.31 -29.70
CA LYS A 286 -8.15 -0.63 -28.76
C LYS A 286 -6.67 -0.30 -28.58
N GLU A 287 -5.96 0.04 -29.65
CA GLU A 287 -4.55 0.47 -29.57
C GLU A 287 -4.42 1.81 -28.84
N ALA A 288 -5.27 2.80 -29.16
CA ALA A 288 -5.30 4.09 -28.47
C ALA A 288 -5.56 3.91 -26.97
N PHE A 289 -6.53 3.06 -26.60
CA PHE A 289 -6.81 2.72 -25.21
C PHE A 289 -5.62 2.06 -24.50
N ARG A 290 -4.97 1.08 -25.14
CA ARG A 290 -3.79 0.40 -24.57
C ARG A 290 -2.64 1.37 -24.36
N PHE A 291 -2.40 2.26 -25.31
CA PHE A 291 -1.36 3.28 -25.21
C PHE A 291 -1.63 4.24 -24.04
N VAL A 292 -2.83 4.83 -23.97
CA VAL A 292 -3.19 5.77 -22.90
C VAL A 292 -3.10 5.11 -21.52
N LYS A 293 -3.59 3.87 -21.39
CA LYS A 293 -3.50 3.12 -20.13
C LYS A 293 -2.06 2.78 -19.74
N ALA A 294 -1.22 2.42 -20.70
CA ALA A 294 0.20 2.21 -20.44
C ALA A 294 0.92 3.51 -20.03
N ALA A 295 0.58 4.65 -20.65
CA ALA A 295 1.12 5.95 -20.29
C ALA A 295 0.62 6.43 -18.91
N GLU A 296 -0.60 6.07 -18.52
CA GLU A 296 -1.20 6.43 -17.23
C GLU A 296 -0.43 5.86 -16.03
N TYR A 297 0.22 4.71 -16.18
CA TYR A 297 1.12 4.17 -15.16
C TYR A 297 2.25 5.16 -14.80
N TYR A 298 2.70 5.96 -15.77
CA TYR A 298 3.75 6.96 -15.61
C TYR A 298 3.22 8.37 -15.30
N ARG A 299 1.91 8.53 -15.06
CA ARG A 299 1.26 9.83 -14.77
C ARG A 299 1.98 10.64 -13.69
N LYS A 300 2.49 9.98 -12.65
CA LYS A 300 3.21 10.63 -11.53
C LYS A 300 4.52 11.33 -11.95
N PHE A 301 5.05 11.00 -13.13
CA PHE A 301 6.25 11.60 -13.72
C PHE A 301 5.93 12.63 -14.82
N ILE A 302 4.68 12.70 -15.29
CA ILE A 302 4.29 13.51 -16.45
C ILE A 302 3.54 14.77 -15.97
N PRO A 303 4.11 15.97 -16.14
CA PRO A 303 3.42 17.21 -15.80
C PRO A 303 2.18 17.40 -16.67
N GLY A 304 1.04 17.70 -16.05
CA GLY A 304 -0.21 18.00 -16.78
C GLY A 304 -0.76 16.83 -17.62
N PHE A 305 -0.54 15.58 -17.18
CA PHE A 305 -0.92 14.38 -17.94
C PHE A 305 -2.36 14.42 -18.49
N SER A 306 -3.37 14.79 -17.69
CA SER A 306 -4.76 14.82 -18.17
C SER A 306 -5.02 15.82 -19.28
N THR A 307 -4.30 16.93 -19.30
CA THR A 307 -4.42 17.93 -20.37
C THR A 307 -3.80 17.40 -21.65
N ILE A 308 -2.64 16.74 -21.56
CA ILE A 308 -1.95 16.16 -22.71
C ILE A 308 -2.74 14.99 -23.29
N THR A 309 -3.30 14.11 -22.46
CA THR A 309 -4.00 12.90 -22.94
C THR A 309 -5.44 13.17 -23.38
N GLN A 310 -5.99 14.36 -23.15
CA GLN A 310 -7.37 14.68 -23.47
C GLN A 310 -7.74 14.41 -24.94
N PRO A 311 -6.96 14.81 -25.96
CA PRO A 311 -7.29 14.52 -27.36
C PRO A 311 -7.32 13.01 -27.63
N LEU A 312 -6.47 12.23 -26.95
CA LEU A 312 -6.41 10.77 -27.09
C LEU A 312 -7.57 10.07 -26.39
N HIS A 313 -8.11 10.64 -25.31
CA HIS A 313 -9.26 10.07 -24.60
C HIS A 313 -10.55 10.04 -25.42
N GLN A 314 -10.67 10.86 -26.47
CA GLN A 314 -11.80 10.82 -27.40
C GLN A 314 -11.86 9.48 -28.16
N TYR A 315 -10.72 8.85 -28.38
CA TYR A 315 -10.57 7.60 -29.13
C TYR A 315 -10.40 6.37 -28.23
N ALA A 316 -10.12 6.57 -26.93
CA ALA A 316 -9.92 5.53 -25.94
C ALA A 316 -11.22 5.28 -25.14
N PRO A 317 -11.98 4.21 -25.41
CA PRO A 317 -13.23 3.92 -24.70
C PRO A 317 -12.97 3.71 -23.20
N THR A 318 -13.47 4.63 -22.38
CA THR A 318 -13.19 4.66 -20.92
C THR A 318 -14.27 3.96 -20.11
N THR A 319 -15.49 3.76 -20.63
CA THR A 319 -16.60 3.09 -19.93
C THR A 319 -16.78 1.62 -20.37
N LYS A 320 -17.33 0.77 -19.48
CA LYS A 320 -17.66 -0.64 -19.78
C LYS A 320 -18.63 -0.78 -20.97
N GLU A 321 -19.50 0.20 -21.20
CA GLU A 321 -20.45 0.25 -22.31
C GLU A 321 -19.78 0.58 -23.66
N GLN A 322 -18.81 1.50 -23.66
CA GLN A 322 -18.00 1.85 -24.84
C GLN A 322 -17.02 0.74 -25.25
N ARG A 323 -16.74 -0.22 -24.35
CA ARG A 323 -15.82 -1.36 -24.54
C ARG A 323 -16.44 -2.56 -25.30
N THR A 324 -17.65 -2.44 -25.84
CA THR A 324 -18.31 -3.54 -26.57
C THR A 324 -17.56 -3.96 -27.86
N LYS A 325 -17.68 -5.23 -28.26
CA LYS A 325 -16.87 -5.83 -29.36
C LYS A 325 -17.01 -5.14 -30.74
N LYS A 326 -18.09 -4.38 -30.99
CA LYS A 326 -18.34 -3.71 -32.28
C LYS A 326 -17.51 -2.42 -32.50
N SER A 327 -17.02 -1.77 -31.45
CA SER A 327 -16.27 -0.49 -31.52
C SER A 327 -14.75 -0.63 -31.41
N GLN A 328 -14.22 -1.84 -31.16
CA GLN A 328 -12.79 -2.07 -30.91
C GLN A 328 -11.95 -2.27 -32.18
N ALA A 329 -12.57 -2.66 -33.30
CA ALA A 329 -11.91 -3.01 -34.55
C ALA A 329 -12.15 -1.99 -35.68
N THR A 330 -12.91 -0.93 -35.42
CA THR A 330 -13.10 0.15 -36.40
C THR A 330 -11.78 0.91 -36.55
N PRO A 331 -11.25 1.03 -37.78
CA PRO A 331 -10.08 1.87 -38.04
C PRO A 331 -10.41 3.32 -37.67
N ILE A 332 -9.57 3.92 -36.84
CA ILE A 332 -9.69 5.32 -36.44
C ILE A 332 -8.61 6.13 -37.15
N THR A 333 -8.98 7.32 -37.63
CA THR A 333 -8.03 8.35 -38.04
C THR A 333 -7.95 9.35 -36.90
N LEU A 334 -6.78 9.45 -36.27
CA LEU A 334 -6.52 10.43 -35.23
C LEU A 334 -6.52 11.83 -35.83
N SER A 335 -7.06 12.80 -35.08
CA SER A 335 -6.87 14.22 -35.40
C SER A 335 -5.42 14.65 -35.21
N ASP A 336 -5.03 15.75 -35.84
CA ASP A 336 -3.68 16.34 -35.67
C ASP A 336 -3.36 16.61 -34.19
N ASP A 337 -4.33 17.13 -33.43
CA ASP A 337 -4.20 17.34 -31.97
C ASP A 337 -3.90 16.04 -31.20
N ALA A 338 -4.49 14.91 -31.63
CA ALA A 338 -4.26 13.62 -31.01
C ALA A 338 -2.90 13.02 -31.40
N ILE A 339 -2.43 13.27 -32.62
CA ILE A 339 -1.08 12.91 -33.08
C ILE A 339 -0.02 13.71 -32.32
N ASP A 340 -0.25 15.02 -32.15
CA ASP A 340 0.63 15.89 -31.38
C ASP A 340 0.68 15.50 -29.90
N ALA A 341 -0.48 15.19 -29.30
CA ALA A 341 -0.55 14.64 -27.95
C ALA A 341 0.24 13.32 -27.81
N PHE A 342 0.10 12.40 -28.77
CA PHE A 342 0.82 11.13 -28.80
C PHE A 342 2.34 11.35 -28.87
N ASN A 343 2.81 12.19 -29.80
CA ASN A 343 4.22 12.51 -29.96
C ASN A 343 4.78 13.27 -28.76
N LYS A 344 4.01 14.19 -28.18
CA LYS A 344 4.38 14.93 -26.97
C LYS A 344 4.58 14.00 -25.77
N LEU A 345 3.69 13.03 -25.57
CA LEU A 345 3.86 12.02 -24.52
C LEU A 345 5.14 11.20 -24.73
N LYS A 346 5.40 10.73 -25.95
CA LYS A 346 6.63 9.98 -26.27
C LYS A 346 7.89 10.80 -26.00
N ARG A 347 7.90 12.10 -26.30
CA ARG A 347 9.03 13.01 -26.01
C ARG A 347 9.27 13.16 -24.50
N ILE A 348 8.21 13.43 -23.73
CA ILE A 348 8.30 13.62 -22.27
C ILE A 348 8.82 12.35 -21.58
N LEU A 349 8.38 11.18 -22.06
CA LEU A 349 8.82 9.89 -21.53
C LEU A 349 10.32 9.60 -21.71
N THR A 350 10.99 10.28 -22.65
CA THR A 350 12.41 10.06 -22.96
C THR A 350 13.35 10.92 -22.11
N ASN A 351 13.00 12.19 -21.85
CA ASN A 351 13.96 13.18 -21.34
C ASN A 351 13.67 13.68 -19.91
N ASP A 352 12.40 13.74 -19.48
CA ASP A 352 11.99 14.62 -18.37
C ASP A 352 11.45 13.90 -17.12
N LEU A 353 11.46 12.56 -17.08
CA LEU A 353 10.81 11.79 -16.01
C LEU A 353 11.70 11.57 -14.79
N VAL A 354 12.26 12.65 -14.24
CA VAL A 354 13.08 12.57 -13.02
C VAL A 354 12.28 13.08 -11.84
N LEU A 355 11.97 12.19 -10.89
CA LEU A 355 11.46 12.56 -9.58
C LEU A 355 12.56 12.48 -8.53
N ARG A 356 12.48 13.28 -7.48
CA ARG A 356 13.38 13.20 -6.33
C ARG A 356 12.77 12.44 -5.18
N ILE A 357 13.62 11.67 -4.49
CA ILE A 357 13.26 11.09 -3.20
C ILE A 357 13.15 12.25 -2.19
N PRO A 358 12.01 12.38 -1.48
CA PRO A 358 11.78 13.49 -0.58
C PRO A 358 12.79 13.51 0.57
N ASP A 359 13.27 14.70 0.93
CA ASP A 359 14.09 14.94 2.12
C ASP A 359 13.22 15.45 3.27
N GLN A 360 13.24 14.78 4.42
CA GLN A 360 12.43 15.20 5.57
C GLN A 360 12.89 16.51 6.20
N ASN A 361 14.09 16.99 5.87
CA ASN A 361 14.65 18.22 6.44
C ASN A 361 14.39 19.45 5.56
N LEU A 362 13.80 19.28 4.39
CA LEU A 362 13.52 20.37 3.46
C LEU A 362 12.02 20.64 3.38
N PRO A 363 11.61 21.93 3.37
CA PRO A 363 10.20 22.28 3.26
C PRO A 363 9.64 21.85 1.90
N PHE A 364 8.37 21.45 1.91
CA PHE A 364 7.65 21.16 0.68
C PHE A 364 7.07 22.43 0.07
N LYS A 365 6.89 22.40 -1.24
CA LYS A 365 6.25 23.45 -2.01
C LYS A 365 5.27 22.83 -2.99
N ILE A 366 4.04 23.31 -2.99
CA ILE A 366 2.99 22.84 -3.88
C ILE A 366 2.75 23.91 -4.92
N GLN A 367 2.98 23.60 -6.19
CA GLN A 367 2.60 24.46 -7.30
C GLN A 367 1.31 23.92 -7.91
N THR A 368 0.22 24.69 -7.88
CA THR A 368 -1.06 24.28 -8.48
C THR A 368 -1.38 25.12 -9.71
N ASP A 369 -2.15 24.52 -10.62
CA ASP A 369 -2.68 25.14 -11.84
C ASP A 369 -4.04 24.50 -12.16
N ALA A 370 -5.04 25.31 -12.49
CA ALA A 370 -6.30 24.83 -13.01
C ALA A 370 -6.57 25.39 -14.41
N SER A 371 -6.80 24.47 -15.34
CA SER A 371 -7.33 24.79 -16.65
C SER A 371 -8.84 24.53 -16.68
N LYS A 372 -9.54 25.07 -17.68
CA LYS A 372 -10.97 24.78 -17.92
C LYS A 372 -11.30 23.28 -17.98
N ILE A 373 -10.32 22.45 -18.31
CA ILE A 373 -10.47 21.01 -18.54
C ILE A 373 -10.12 20.18 -17.29
N GLY A 374 -9.24 20.68 -16.43
CA GLY A 374 -8.73 19.90 -15.32
C GLY A 374 -7.62 20.58 -14.53
N VAL A 375 -7.20 19.86 -13.50
CA VAL A 375 -6.20 20.25 -12.50
C VAL A 375 -4.83 19.70 -12.86
N GLY A 376 -3.80 20.52 -12.66
CA GLY A 376 -2.41 20.11 -12.54
C GLY A 376 -1.84 20.58 -11.20
N ALA A 377 -0.99 19.76 -10.58
CA ALA A 377 -0.17 20.23 -9.48
C ALA A 377 1.20 19.55 -9.49
N VAL A 378 2.19 20.21 -8.91
CA VAL A 378 3.55 19.69 -8.73
C VAL A 378 3.94 19.83 -7.27
N LEU A 379 4.37 18.73 -6.66
CA LEU A 379 5.01 18.73 -5.35
C LEU A 379 6.51 18.88 -5.58
N VAL A 380 7.09 19.90 -4.97
CA VAL A 380 8.48 20.33 -5.16
C VAL A 380 9.16 20.44 -3.81
N GLN A 381 10.47 20.21 -3.77
CA GLN A 381 11.32 20.63 -2.65
C GLN A 381 12.36 21.63 -3.13
N THR A 382 12.52 22.71 -2.36
CA THR A 382 13.51 23.75 -2.65
C THR A 382 14.87 23.28 -2.14
N HIS A 383 15.75 22.92 -3.06
CA HIS A 383 17.15 22.61 -2.77
C HIS A 383 18.04 23.84 -3.01
N PRO A 384 19.28 23.87 -2.49
CA PRO A 384 20.22 24.95 -2.77
C PRO A 384 20.47 25.18 -4.27
N ASN A 385 20.35 24.12 -5.08
CA ASN A 385 20.58 24.14 -6.53
C ASN A 385 19.30 24.39 -7.34
N GLY A 386 18.20 24.75 -6.68
CA GLY A 386 16.91 25.01 -7.31
C GLY A 386 15.78 24.08 -6.84
N ASP A 387 14.60 24.35 -7.37
CA ASP A 387 13.38 23.59 -7.10
C ASP A 387 13.38 22.26 -7.85
N LEU A 388 13.25 21.15 -7.11
CA LEU A 388 13.23 19.81 -7.70
C LEU A 388 11.88 19.12 -7.47
N PRO A 389 11.28 18.48 -8.50
CA PRO A 389 9.99 17.83 -8.38
C PRO A 389 10.09 16.50 -7.63
N VAL A 390 9.18 16.30 -6.68
CA VAL A 390 8.98 15.06 -5.91
C VAL A 390 7.84 14.23 -6.50
N ALA A 391 6.75 14.88 -6.93
CA ALA A 391 5.62 14.21 -7.56
C ALA A 391 4.81 15.15 -8.46
N TYR A 392 4.26 14.61 -9.56
CA TYR A 392 3.25 15.31 -10.36
C TYR A 392 1.85 14.78 -10.06
N LEU A 393 0.88 15.69 -10.06
CA LEU A 393 -0.54 15.41 -9.94
C LEU A 393 -1.26 16.01 -11.14
N SER A 394 -2.26 15.28 -11.61
CA SER A 394 -3.21 15.78 -12.58
C SER A 394 -4.57 15.18 -12.25
N LYS A 395 -5.68 15.82 -12.61
CA LYS A 395 -7.05 15.25 -12.58
C LYS A 395 -7.90 15.95 -13.64
N LYS A 396 -8.72 15.20 -14.38
CA LYS A 396 -9.71 15.77 -15.29
C LYS A 396 -10.94 16.23 -14.50
N PHE A 397 -11.51 17.37 -14.85
CA PHE A 397 -12.75 17.84 -14.26
C PHE A 397 -13.95 17.01 -14.74
N THR A 398 -14.92 16.80 -13.86
CA THR A 398 -16.26 16.34 -14.26
C THR A 398 -16.99 17.42 -15.06
N THR A 399 -18.07 17.05 -15.73
CA THR A 399 -18.91 18.00 -16.50
C THR A 399 -19.38 19.18 -15.65
N THR A 400 -19.74 18.92 -14.40
CA THR A 400 -20.13 19.95 -13.44
C THR A 400 -18.95 20.85 -13.08
N GLN A 401 -17.78 20.26 -12.81
CA GLN A 401 -16.57 20.98 -12.40
C GLN A 401 -16.01 21.88 -13.50
N MET A 402 -16.14 21.47 -14.77
CA MET A 402 -15.73 22.30 -15.92
C MET A 402 -16.52 23.62 -16.02
N ASN A 403 -17.72 23.68 -15.43
CA ASN A 403 -18.56 24.87 -15.43
C ASN A 403 -18.33 25.78 -14.22
N TRP A 404 -17.47 25.38 -13.27
CA TRP A 404 -17.14 26.21 -12.13
C TRP A 404 -16.37 27.48 -12.56
N PRO A 405 -16.54 28.60 -11.84
CA PRO A 405 -15.70 29.78 -12.01
C PRO A 405 -14.21 29.42 -11.82
N ALA A 406 -13.32 30.11 -12.53
CA ALA A 406 -11.87 29.86 -12.46
C ALA A 406 -11.33 29.89 -11.02
N THR A 407 -11.85 30.78 -10.16
CA THR A 407 -11.47 30.83 -8.73
C THR A 407 -11.79 29.54 -7.98
N GLU A 408 -12.93 28.90 -8.27
CA GLU A 408 -13.31 27.64 -7.63
C GLU A 408 -12.50 26.47 -8.19
N GLN A 409 -12.21 26.47 -9.49
CA GLN A 409 -11.36 25.47 -10.13
C GLN A 409 -9.94 25.49 -9.54
N GLU A 410 -9.35 26.68 -9.37
CA GLU A 410 -8.05 26.88 -8.73
C GLU A 410 -8.06 26.50 -7.24
N CYS A 411 -9.13 26.85 -6.51
CA CYS A 411 -9.25 26.46 -5.11
C CYS A 411 -9.33 24.93 -4.94
N TYR A 412 -10.10 24.27 -5.79
CA TYR A 412 -10.17 22.81 -5.80
C TYR A 412 -8.83 22.16 -6.16
N ALA A 413 -8.07 22.74 -7.09
CA ALA A 413 -6.75 22.24 -7.43
C ALA A 413 -5.83 22.17 -6.20
N ILE A 414 -5.86 23.20 -5.35
CA ILE A 414 -5.12 23.26 -4.09
C ILE A 414 -5.59 22.19 -3.12
N ILE A 415 -6.90 22.11 -2.87
CA ILE A 415 -7.47 21.15 -1.90
C ILE A 415 -7.16 19.71 -2.34
N TYR A 416 -7.39 19.40 -3.62
CA TYR A 416 -7.12 18.08 -4.17
C TYR A 416 -5.64 17.69 -4.10
N ALA A 417 -4.72 18.65 -4.31
CA ALA A 417 -3.29 18.43 -4.14
C ALA A 417 -2.91 18.12 -2.69
N ILE A 418 -3.45 18.88 -1.72
CA ILE A 418 -3.20 18.66 -0.29
C ILE A 418 -3.75 17.31 0.15
N GLU A 419 -4.99 16.97 -0.22
CA GLU A 419 -5.58 15.66 0.11
C GLU A 419 -4.77 14.51 -0.47
N LYS A 420 -4.32 14.62 -1.73
CA LYS A 420 -3.53 13.57 -2.36
C LYS A 420 -2.16 13.40 -1.72
N TRP A 421 -1.52 14.49 -1.29
CA TRP A 421 -0.18 14.50 -0.72
C TRP A 421 -0.14 14.64 0.80
N HIS A 422 -1.26 14.47 1.51
CA HIS A 422 -1.32 14.60 2.97
C HIS A 422 -0.23 13.77 3.66
N LYS A 423 0.09 12.57 3.16
CA LYS A 423 1.14 11.70 3.73
C LYS A 423 2.56 12.28 3.63
N TYR A 424 2.82 13.18 2.69
CA TYR A 424 4.10 13.90 2.58
C TYR A 424 4.10 15.17 3.42
N LEU A 425 2.95 15.84 3.51
CA LEU A 425 2.81 17.18 4.08
C LEU A 425 2.55 17.16 5.59
N ASP A 426 2.02 16.07 6.11
CA ASP A 426 1.65 15.96 7.52
C ASP A 426 2.89 16.13 8.43
N GLY A 427 2.77 16.98 9.45
CA GLY A 427 3.85 17.33 10.37
C GLY A 427 4.97 18.21 9.79
N GLN A 428 4.90 18.65 8.53
CA GLN A 428 5.92 19.46 7.86
C GLN A 428 5.40 20.84 7.45
N SER A 429 6.26 21.86 7.48
CA SER A 429 5.93 23.17 6.92
C SER A 429 6.01 23.13 5.41
N PHE A 430 5.00 23.66 4.72
CA PHE A 430 4.99 23.76 3.26
C PHE A 430 4.38 25.08 2.77
N SER A 431 4.73 25.47 1.55
CA SER A 431 4.15 26.65 0.88
C SER A 431 3.32 26.24 -0.33
N ILE A 432 2.36 27.09 -0.71
CA ILE A 432 1.51 26.88 -1.88
C ILE A 432 1.73 28.03 -2.85
N GLU A 433 2.06 27.70 -4.10
CA GLU A 433 2.25 28.62 -5.20
C GLU A 433 1.13 28.45 -6.23
N THR A 434 0.32 29.49 -6.38
CA THR A 434 -0.72 29.61 -7.41
C THR A 434 -0.52 30.92 -8.18
N ASP A 435 -0.90 30.96 -9.45
CA ASP A 435 -0.95 32.19 -10.24
C ASP A 435 -2.24 33.00 -9.99
N HIS A 436 -3.21 32.44 -9.27
CA HIS A 436 -4.48 33.09 -9.02
C HIS A 436 -4.44 34.04 -7.81
N LYS A 437 -4.21 35.34 -8.08
CA LYS A 437 -4.15 36.42 -7.07
C LYS A 437 -5.31 36.45 -6.05
N PRO A 438 -6.58 36.15 -6.42
CA PRO A 438 -7.71 36.15 -5.47
C PRO A 438 -7.62 35.11 -4.34
N LEU A 439 -6.70 34.14 -4.41
CA LEU A 439 -6.51 33.12 -3.36
C LEU A 439 -5.43 33.50 -2.33
N LEU A 440 -4.65 34.55 -2.56
CA LEU A 440 -3.67 35.09 -1.60
C LEU A 440 -4.28 35.57 -0.26
N PRO A 441 -5.49 36.14 -0.21
CA PRO A 441 -6.12 36.58 1.05
C PRO A 441 -6.49 35.44 2.00
N LEU A 442 -6.36 34.17 1.60
CA LEU A 442 -6.56 33.03 2.52
C LEU A 442 -5.57 33.06 3.72
N ASN A 443 -4.45 33.77 3.60
CA ASN A 443 -3.47 33.94 4.67
C ASN A 443 -3.86 35.02 5.71
N SER A 444 -4.73 35.97 5.37
CA SER A 444 -5.07 37.10 6.23
C SER A 444 -6.47 36.95 6.81
N LYS A 445 -6.55 36.50 8.07
CA LYS A 445 -7.79 36.36 8.86
C LYS A 445 -8.66 37.62 9.01
N GLN A 446 -8.34 38.75 8.38
CA GLN A 446 -8.96 40.06 8.69
C GLN A 446 -9.63 40.80 7.53
N GLN A 447 -9.63 40.29 6.30
CA GLN A 447 -10.39 40.93 5.21
C GLN A 447 -11.11 39.92 4.32
N LEU A 448 -12.01 39.15 4.92
CA LEU A 448 -13.12 38.57 4.17
C LEU A 448 -14.20 39.66 4.05
N ASN A 449 -14.20 40.37 2.91
CA ASN A 449 -15.28 41.28 2.53
C ASN A 449 -16.64 40.60 2.80
N SER A 450 -17.65 41.39 3.15
CA SER A 450 -19.00 40.92 3.54
C SER A 450 -19.72 40.02 2.51
N LYS A 451 -19.20 39.91 1.27
CA LYS A 451 -19.65 38.95 0.24
C LYS A 451 -18.93 37.59 0.26
N CYS A 452 -17.86 37.43 1.03
CA CYS A 452 -17.08 36.20 1.21
C CYS A 452 -17.05 35.77 2.69
N LYS A 453 -18.18 35.84 3.41
CA LYS A 453 -18.27 35.41 4.82
C LYS A 453 -18.11 33.90 5.05
N HIS A 454 -18.11 33.10 4.00
CA HIS A 454 -17.86 31.68 4.11
C HIS A 454 -16.38 31.44 3.84
N ASN A 455 -15.67 30.97 4.87
CA ASN A 455 -14.29 30.54 4.81
C ASN A 455 -14.16 29.53 3.65
N ILE A 456 -13.76 30.00 2.46
CA ILE A 456 -14.03 29.31 1.17
C ILE A 456 -13.51 27.88 1.20
N VAL A 457 -12.35 27.64 1.84
CA VAL A 457 -11.78 26.30 2.02
C VAL A 457 -12.63 25.43 2.94
N ALA A 458 -13.16 25.97 4.04
CA ALA A 458 -14.02 25.23 4.98
C ALA A 458 -15.44 25.02 4.43
N ASP A 459 -16.00 26.00 3.71
CA ASP A 459 -17.27 25.91 3.00
C ASP A 459 -17.15 24.90 1.84
N TYR A 460 -16.03 24.89 1.12
CA TYR A 460 -15.73 23.90 0.09
C TYR A 460 -15.54 22.48 0.68
N LEU A 461 -14.82 22.32 1.80
CA LEU A 461 -14.72 21.05 2.53
C LEU A 461 -16.09 20.56 3.04
N SER A 462 -17.03 21.48 3.32
CA SER A 462 -18.40 21.13 3.73
C SER A 462 -19.34 20.81 2.56
N ARG A 463 -19.02 21.30 1.36
CA ARG A 463 -19.79 21.12 0.11
C ARG A 463 -19.23 20.04 -0.80
N SER A 464 -18.04 19.51 -0.52
CA SER A 464 -17.39 18.48 -1.33
C SER A 464 -18.37 17.32 -1.52
N PRO A 465 -18.88 17.08 -2.74
CA PRO A 465 -19.62 15.87 -3.02
C PRO A 465 -18.66 14.72 -2.73
N VAL A 466 -19.11 13.73 -1.95
CA VAL A 466 -18.47 12.42 -1.99
C VAL A 466 -18.53 12.00 -3.46
N ASP A 467 -17.38 11.93 -4.14
CA ASP A 467 -17.27 11.39 -5.50
C ASP A 467 -18.05 10.07 -5.49
N ASP A 468 -19.20 10.05 -6.16
CA ASP A 468 -20.05 8.89 -6.28
C ASP A 468 -19.40 7.92 -7.25
N GLY A 469 -18.32 7.29 -6.76
CA GLY A 469 -17.75 6.03 -7.22
C GLY A 469 -17.88 5.75 -8.72
N SER A 470 -17.36 6.60 -9.59
CA SER A 470 -17.04 6.18 -10.95
C SER A 470 -15.64 5.53 -10.93
N ASN A 471 -15.61 4.25 -10.55
CA ASN A 471 -14.54 3.27 -10.81
C ASN A 471 -13.14 3.83 -11.17
N ASP A 472 -12.44 4.42 -10.19
CA ASP A 472 -10.97 4.36 -10.19
C ASP A 472 -10.59 2.94 -9.74
N GLU A 473 -10.56 2.00 -10.70
CA GLU A 473 -10.27 0.57 -10.44
C GLU A 473 -8.80 0.29 -10.03
N ASP A 474 -7.97 1.29 -9.72
CA ASP A 474 -6.53 1.11 -9.44
C ASP A 474 -6.06 1.60 -8.05
N ASP A 475 -6.98 1.80 -7.08
CA ASP A 475 -6.56 1.86 -5.68
C ASP A 475 -6.25 0.44 -5.19
N TYR A 476 -5.05 -0.07 -5.54
CA TYR A 476 -4.46 -1.22 -4.86
C TYR A 476 -4.19 -0.82 -3.40
N THR A 477 -5.23 -0.95 -2.60
CA THR A 477 -5.13 -0.99 -1.15
C THR A 477 -4.51 -2.35 -0.80
N PRO A 478 -3.35 -2.40 -0.11
CA PRO A 478 -2.95 -3.64 0.52
C PRO A 478 -4.05 -4.00 1.52
N THR A 479 -4.49 -5.25 1.45
CA THR A 479 -5.39 -5.89 2.41
C THR A 479 -5.04 -5.43 3.83
N ARG A 480 -5.98 -4.73 4.46
CA ARG A 480 -5.93 -4.36 5.88
C ARG A 480 -5.70 -5.64 6.69
N SER A 481 -4.48 -5.79 7.19
CA SER A 481 -4.23 -6.61 8.37
C SER A 481 -4.77 -5.81 9.56
N ALA A 482 -5.59 -6.45 10.38
CA ALA A 482 -6.09 -5.86 11.61
C ALA A 482 -4.90 -5.66 12.56
N SER A 483 -4.48 -4.42 12.74
CA SER A 483 -3.67 -3.98 13.86
C SER A 483 -4.45 -2.90 14.59
N THR A 484 -4.80 -3.25 15.82
CA THR A 484 -5.36 -2.50 16.95
C THR A 484 -5.33 -0.97 16.87
N GLN A 485 -6.49 -0.39 17.20
CA GLN A 485 -6.70 1.02 17.55
C GLN A 485 -5.89 1.41 18.80
N THR A 486 -5.35 2.63 18.78
CA THR A 486 -5.71 3.66 19.77
C THR A 486 -5.74 5.00 19.04
N ASP A 487 -6.90 5.67 19.10
CA ASP A 487 -7.18 7.01 18.59
C ASP A 487 -6.61 8.11 19.51
N ASP A 488 -6.61 9.32 18.93
CA ASP A 488 -6.63 10.67 19.52
C ASP A 488 -5.32 11.49 19.73
N TYR A 489 -5.44 12.78 19.36
CA TYR A 489 -4.50 13.93 19.43
C TYR A 489 -3.39 13.97 18.37
N MET A 490 -3.43 14.82 17.33
CA MET A 490 -3.60 16.28 17.33
C MET A 490 -4.24 16.77 16.02
N LYS A 491 -5.28 17.62 16.12
CA LYS A 491 -5.62 18.58 15.04
C LYS A 491 -4.56 19.68 15.03
N THR A 492 -3.40 19.42 14.45
CA THR A 492 -2.44 20.47 14.15
C THR A 492 -2.98 21.25 12.96
N LYS A 493 -3.29 22.54 13.15
CA LYS A 493 -3.67 23.42 12.03
C LYS A 493 -2.50 23.47 11.05
N ILE A 494 -2.70 22.92 9.86
CA ILE A 494 -1.81 23.14 8.72
C ILE A 494 -1.88 24.63 8.40
N VAL A 495 -0.79 25.35 8.68
CA VAL A 495 -0.62 26.76 8.29
C VAL A 495 0.38 26.77 7.15
N ALA A 496 -0.11 26.83 5.93
CA ALA A 496 0.72 26.95 4.73
C ALA A 496 0.51 28.34 4.12
N PRO A 497 1.54 29.18 3.97
CA PRO A 497 1.40 30.46 3.28
C PRO A 497 1.16 30.23 1.78
N VAL A 498 0.07 30.80 1.26
CA VAL A 498 -0.21 30.90 -0.18
C VAL A 498 0.51 32.11 -0.78
N ILE A 499 1.32 31.90 -1.81
CA ILE A 499 2.18 32.91 -2.45
C ILE A 499 1.98 32.87 -3.98
N THR A 500 2.18 33.98 -4.69
CA THR A 500 2.11 33.97 -6.17
C THR A 500 3.38 33.44 -6.81
N ARG A 501 3.26 32.74 -7.96
CA ARG A 501 4.41 32.33 -8.80
C ARG A 501 5.33 33.52 -9.17
N ASN A 502 4.78 34.72 -9.38
CA ASN A 502 5.57 35.91 -9.72
C ASN A 502 6.37 36.45 -8.54
N TYR A 503 5.78 36.47 -7.33
CA TYR A 503 6.48 36.86 -6.11
C TYR A 503 7.57 35.85 -5.72
N ALA A 504 7.31 34.55 -5.93
CA ALA A 504 8.31 33.49 -5.73
C ALA A 504 9.52 33.65 -6.67
N LYS A 505 9.29 33.96 -7.95
CA LYS A 505 10.37 34.24 -8.93
C LYS A 505 11.21 35.46 -8.54
N GLN A 506 10.61 36.50 -7.97
CA GLN A 506 11.33 37.68 -7.48
C GLN A 506 12.24 37.37 -6.28
N GLN A 507 11.78 36.58 -5.30
CA GLN A 507 12.62 36.18 -4.16
C GLN A 507 13.80 35.27 -4.52
N VAL A 508 13.67 34.44 -5.55
CA VAL A 508 14.77 33.60 -6.05
C VAL A 508 15.83 34.46 -6.76
N ALA A 509 15.41 35.47 -7.53
CA ALA A 509 16.32 36.43 -8.17
C ALA A 509 17.06 37.31 -7.16
N GLU A 510 16.39 37.76 -6.10
CA GLU A 510 17.03 38.56 -5.03
C GLU A 510 18.01 37.74 -4.18
N ARG A 511 17.82 36.42 -4.04
CA ARG A 511 18.77 35.53 -3.31
C ARG A 511 20.05 35.22 -4.09
N SER A 512 20.03 35.28 -5.43
CA SER A 512 21.25 35.13 -6.24
C SER A 512 22.16 36.35 -6.21
N ASP A 513 21.65 37.53 -5.84
CA ASP A 513 22.39 38.80 -5.87
C ASP A 513 23.06 39.17 -4.53
N LEU A 514 22.91 38.36 -3.48
CA LEU A 514 23.42 38.66 -2.12
C LEU A 514 24.77 37.99 -1.76
N HIS A 515 25.49 37.38 -2.70
CA HIS A 515 26.86 36.88 -2.48
C HIS A 515 27.92 37.91 -2.90
N SER A 516 27.94 39.07 -2.25
CA SER A 516 29.16 39.84 -2.02
C SER A 516 28.91 40.93 -0.99
N VAL A 517 29.55 40.82 0.18
CA VAL A 517 30.26 41.86 0.97
C VAL A 517 30.49 41.34 2.40
N ASP A 518 31.73 41.54 2.85
CA ASP A 518 32.38 41.05 4.06
C ASP A 518 31.90 41.67 5.40
N ARG A 519 32.09 40.88 6.46
CA ARG A 519 32.29 41.15 7.91
C ARG A 519 31.95 42.53 8.51
N THR A 520 31.24 42.53 9.65
CA THR A 520 31.79 42.84 11.00
C THR A 520 30.77 42.60 12.12
N CYS A 521 31.31 42.38 13.32
CA CYS A 521 30.68 41.97 14.58
C CYS A 521 30.03 43.15 15.31
N GLU A 522 28.91 42.95 16.02
CA GLU A 522 28.70 43.55 17.35
C GLU A 522 27.56 42.89 18.13
N MET A 523 27.84 42.64 19.41
CA MET A 523 26.93 42.11 20.43
C MET A 523 25.99 43.23 20.89
N ASP A 524 24.69 42.94 21.06
CA ASP A 524 23.93 43.67 22.07
C ASP A 524 22.86 42.81 22.75
N THR A 525 23.04 42.70 24.05
CA THR A 525 22.21 42.01 25.02
C THR A 525 21.02 42.89 25.41
N ARG A 526 19.79 42.38 25.34
CA ARG A 526 18.68 42.92 26.16
C ARG A 526 17.75 41.83 26.67
N LYS A 527 17.92 41.56 27.97
CA LYS A 527 17.01 40.86 28.87
C LYS A 527 15.60 41.48 28.81
N ARG A 528 14.58 40.63 28.89
CA ARG A 528 13.36 40.91 29.66
C ARG A 528 12.79 39.60 30.21
N ASN A 529 12.83 39.52 31.54
CA ASN A 529 12.28 38.49 32.42
C ASN A 529 10.74 38.57 32.48
N VAL A 530 10.17 37.61 33.23
CA VAL A 530 8.91 37.67 34.02
C VAL A 530 7.68 37.14 33.26
N ASP A 531 6.88 36.15 33.69
CA ASP A 531 6.86 35.31 34.89
C ASP A 531 6.05 34.03 34.60
N ILE A 532 6.34 32.99 35.37
CA ILE A 532 5.60 31.73 35.49
C ILE A 532 4.58 31.91 36.62
N GLU A 533 3.28 31.78 36.32
CA GLU A 533 2.26 31.59 37.35
C GLU A 533 1.63 30.20 37.23
N VAL A 534 1.85 29.43 38.29
CA VAL A 534 1.19 28.18 38.64
C VAL A 534 -0.04 28.56 39.48
N VAL A 535 -1.25 28.16 39.06
CA VAL A 535 -2.42 28.16 39.95
C VAL A 535 -3.21 26.85 39.77
N GLN A 536 -3.50 26.26 40.93
CA GLN A 536 -4.13 24.97 41.19
C GLN A 536 -5.65 24.95 40.94
N SER A 537 -6.13 23.73 40.68
CA SER A 537 -7.43 23.11 41.04
C SER A 537 -8.66 23.98 41.34
N CYS A 538 -9.76 23.66 40.66
CA CYS A 538 -11.06 23.52 41.31
C CYS A 538 -11.92 22.44 40.62
N ASP A 539 -12.33 21.45 41.42
CA ASP A 539 -13.47 20.58 41.14
C ASP A 539 -14.77 21.39 41.27
N THR A 540 -15.77 21.14 40.41
CA THR A 540 -17.14 20.81 40.83
C THR A 540 -18.12 20.62 39.64
N HIS A 541 -18.90 19.53 39.74
CA HIS A 541 -20.25 19.30 39.21
C HIS A 541 -20.51 19.28 37.70
N TYR A 542 -20.57 18.07 37.13
CA TYR A 542 -21.76 17.64 36.39
C TYR A 542 -21.95 16.12 36.48
N ASN A 543 -22.99 15.71 37.21
CA ASN A 543 -23.39 14.32 37.37
C ASN A 543 -24.61 14.04 36.48
N GLN A 544 -24.64 12.83 35.92
CA GLN A 544 -25.79 12.08 35.35
C GLN A 544 -26.17 12.32 33.87
N CYS A 545 -25.83 11.35 33.01
CA CYS A 545 -26.77 10.25 32.64
C CYS A 545 -26.04 9.21 31.76
N HIS A 546 -25.39 8.21 32.37
CA HIS A 546 -24.76 7.10 31.64
C HIS A 546 -25.72 5.90 31.56
N THR A 547 -26.11 5.51 30.36
CA THR A 547 -26.63 4.15 30.06
C THR A 547 -25.47 3.15 30.14
N PRO A 548 -25.65 1.95 30.73
CA PRO A 548 -24.58 0.96 30.84
C PRO A 548 -24.26 0.37 29.46
N VAL A 549 -23.02 0.53 29.02
CA VAL A 549 -22.49 -0.07 27.80
C VAL A 549 -21.88 -1.43 28.15
N VAL A 550 -22.45 -2.51 27.61
CA VAL A 550 -21.88 -3.86 27.75
C VAL A 550 -21.12 -4.21 26.47
N THR A 551 -19.84 -4.55 26.60
CA THR A 551 -18.98 -5.04 25.51
C THR A 551 -18.97 -6.57 25.51
N ASN A 552 -19.26 -7.20 24.37
CA ASN A 552 -19.09 -8.65 24.19
C ASN A 552 -17.69 -8.98 23.62
N GLU A 553 -17.29 -10.27 23.62
CA GLU A 553 -15.97 -10.81 23.23
C GLU A 553 -15.41 -10.37 21.86
N MET A 554 -16.21 -9.67 21.04
CA MET A 554 -15.82 -9.08 19.75
C MET A 554 -15.66 -7.54 19.79
N GLN A 555 -15.54 -6.90 20.96
CA GLN A 555 -15.38 -5.44 21.14
C GLN A 555 -16.44 -4.58 20.41
N GLN A 556 -17.71 -5.02 20.39
CA GLN A 556 -18.80 -4.29 19.75
C GLN A 556 -19.82 -3.79 20.78
N ILE A 557 -20.28 -2.55 20.59
CA ILE A 557 -21.17 -1.85 21.52
C ILE A 557 -22.62 -2.29 21.24
N ILE A 558 -23.27 -2.96 22.19
CA ILE A 558 -24.69 -3.35 22.09
C ILE A 558 -25.51 -2.39 22.99
N PRO A 559 -26.65 -1.83 22.52
CA PRO A 559 -27.41 -0.82 23.28
C PRO A 559 -28.17 -1.34 24.50
N PHE A 560 -28.19 -2.64 24.75
CA PHE A 560 -29.06 -3.28 25.73
C PHE A 560 -28.44 -4.56 26.29
N THR A 561 -28.85 -4.95 27.50
CA THR A 561 -28.51 -6.26 28.08
C THR A 561 -29.48 -7.34 27.58
N TRP A 562 -29.07 -8.60 27.69
CA TRP A 562 -29.92 -9.73 27.33
C TRP A 562 -31.20 -9.80 28.18
N GLU A 563 -31.16 -9.39 29.46
CA GLU A 563 -32.37 -9.31 30.29
C GLU A 563 -33.34 -8.25 29.78
N GLN A 564 -32.85 -7.06 29.38
CA GLN A 564 -33.69 -5.98 28.87
C GLN A 564 -34.44 -6.36 27.59
N LEU A 565 -33.80 -7.09 26.68
CA LEU A 565 -34.47 -7.56 25.47
C LEU A 565 -35.49 -8.67 25.77
N LYS A 566 -35.19 -9.57 26.71
CA LYS A 566 -36.15 -10.60 27.17
C LYS A 566 -37.39 -9.96 27.76
N GLU A 567 -37.21 -9.02 28.69
CA GLU A 567 -38.31 -8.30 29.32
C GLU A 567 -39.15 -7.54 28.27
N ALA A 568 -38.50 -6.84 27.34
CA ALA A 568 -39.21 -6.14 26.27
C ALA A 568 -39.99 -7.10 25.34
N GLN A 569 -39.46 -8.28 25.02
CA GLN A 569 -40.19 -9.31 24.27
C GLN A 569 -41.38 -9.86 25.07
N HIS A 570 -41.24 -9.99 26.39
CA HIS A 570 -42.32 -10.40 27.29
C HIS A 570 -43.35 -9.31 27.57
N GLN A 571 -43.13 -8.05 27.19
CA GLN A 571 -44.11 -6.98 27.32
C GLN A 571 -44.85 -6.69 26.01
N ASP A 572 -44.30 -7.10 24.86
CA ASP A 572 -44.90 -6.86 23.54
C ASP A 572 -45.96 -7.93 23.20
N GLU A 573 -47.23 -7.52 23.11
CA GLU A 573 -48.38 -8.40 22.84
C GLU A 573 -48.28 -9.13 21.49
N GLU A 574 -47.64 -8.53 20.48
CA GLU A 574 -47.45 -9.14 19.16
C GLU A 574 -46.44 -10.29 19.25
N ILE A 575 -45.35 -10.09 19.99
CA ILE A 575 -44.34 -11.12 20.24
C ILE A 575 -44.87 -12.24 21.16
N LYS A 576 -45.62 -11.91 22.21
CA LYS A 576 -46.29 -12.91 23.06
C LYS A 576 -47.18 -13.83 22.25
N ASN A 577 -47.98 -13.29 21.34
CA ASN A 577 -48.85 -14.08 20.47
C ASN A 577 -48.07 -15.03 19.55
N ILE A 578 -46.90 -14.60 19.05
CA ILE A 578 -46.02 -15.45 18.24
C ILE A 578 -45.37 -16.55 19.09
N ILE A 579 -44.95 -16.23 20.31
CA ILE A 579 -44.36 -17.20 21.25
C ILE A 579 -45.40 -18.26 21.64
N ASN A 580 -46.62 -17.85 21.98
CA ASN A 580 -47.71 -18.76 22.37
C ASN A 580 -48.17 -19.67 21.22
N ASN A 581 -48.00 -19.24 19.96
CA ASN A 581 -48.40 -19.99 18.76
C ASN A 581 -47.20 -20.44 17.90
N ILE A 582 -46.03 -20.68 18.49
CA ILE A 582 -44.78 -20.91 17.75
C ILE A 582 -44.86 -22.08 16.75
N GLN A 583 -45.68 -23.10 17.04
CA GLN A 583 -45.90 -24.25 16.15
C GLN A 583 -46.50 -23.85 14.79
N ASN A 584 -47.30 -22.78 14.75
CA ASN A 584 -47.90 -22.25 13.51
C ASN A 584 -46.96 -21.29 12.76
N HIS A 585 -45.85 -20.89 13.38
CA HIS A 585 -44.95 -19.86 12.87
C HIS A 585 -43.60 -20.43 12.42
N LYS A 586 -43.57 -21.07 11.23
CA LYS A 586 -42.38 -21.74 10.67
C LYS A 586 -41.12 -20.86 10.58
N LYS A 587 -41.26 -19.53 10.53
CA LYS A 587 -40.18 -18.54 10.36
C LYS A 587 -39.44 -18.19 11.66
N TYR A 588 -39.94 -18.61 12.82
CA TYR A 588 -39.36 -18.26 14.13
C TYR A 588 -39.01 -19.51 14.93
N PHE A 589 -38.15 -19.34 15.93
CA PHE A 589 -37.81 -20.35 16.93
C PHE A 589 -37.40 -19.66 18.23
N ILE A 590 -37.43 -20.40 19.34
CA ILE A 590 -37.03 -19.90 20.65
C ILE A 590 -35.63 -20.41 20.96
N LYS A 591 -34.73 -19.52 21.39
CA LYS A 591 -33.39 -19.85 21.89
C LYS A 591 -33.14 -19.06 23.17
N ASP A 592 -32.71 -19.71 24.24
CA ASP A 592 -32.39 -19.09 25.53
C ASP A 592 -33.53 -18.20 26.09
N SER A 593 -34.78 -18.65 25.94
CA SER A 593 -36.02 -17.91 26.28
C SER A 593 -36.25 -16.62 25.49
N MET A 594 -35.65 -16.47 24.31
CA MET A 594 -35.85 -15.33 23.40
C MET A 594 -36.39 -15.77 22.05
N LEU A 595 -37.26 -14.94 21.46
CA LEU A 595 -37.76 -15.14 20.11
C LEU A 595 -36.69 -14.76 19.07
N MET A 596 -36.36 -15.72 18.21
CA MET A 596 -35.39 -15.60 17.13
C MET A 596 -36.07 -15.87 15.77
N LYS A 597 -35.62 -15.18 14.72
CA LYS A 597 -36.01 -15.47 13.34
C LYS A 597 -35.03 -16.45 12.71
N LYS A 598 -35.56 -17.48 12.04
CA LYS A 598 -34.77 -18.41 11.23
C LYS A 598 -34.17 -17.66 10.03
N ALA A 599 -32.88 -17.39 10.10
CA ALA A 599 -32.04 -16.77 9.08
C ALA A 599 -30.62 -17.33 9.21
N CYS A 600 -29.76 -17.14 8.20
CA CYS A 600 -28.33 -17.46 8.27
C CYS A 600 -27.52 -16.16 8.25
N PRO A 601 -27.00 -15.67 9.39
CA PRO A 601 -27.13 -16.20 10.76
C PRO A 601 -28.50 -15.88 11.42
N PRO A 602 -28.90 -16.58 12.50
CA PRO A 602 -30.17 -16.32 13.19
C PRO A 602 -30.27 -14.91 13.75
N ALA A 603 -31.41 -14.24 13.53
CA ALA A 603 -31.60 -12.84 13.91
C ALA A 603 -32.52 -12.70 15.13
N GLN A 604 -32.17 -11.82 16.07
CA GLN A 604 -32.96 -11.52 17.27
C GLN A 604 -34.18 -10.67 16.89
N VAL A 605 -35.37 -11.05 17.34
CA VAL A 605 -36.60 -10.29 17.07
C VAL A 605 -36.69 -9.11 18.05
N ILE A 606 -36.80 -7.88 17.54
CA ILE A 606 -36.83 -6.69 18.39
C ILE A 606 -38.28 -6.16 18.52
N PRO A 607 -38.85 -6.04 19.73
CA PRO A 607 -40.19 -5.48 19.98
C PRO A 607 -40.29 -4.00 19.61
N LYS A 608 -41.50 -3.47 19.45
CA LYS A 608 -41.69 -2.02 19.22
C LYS A 608 -41.29 -1.27 20.48
N GLY A 609 -40.45 -0.23 20.36
CA GLY A 609 -40.08 0.60 21.50
C GLY A 609 -38.65 1.13 21.44
N ARG A 610 -38.15 1.54 22.61
CA ARG A 610 -36.87 2.25 22.80
C ARG A 610 -35.66 1.49 22.24
N ILE A 611 -35.66 0.15 22.38
CA ILE A 611 -34.59 -0.72 21.90
C ILE A 611 -34.36 -0.57 20.38
N ARG A 612 -35.42 -0.44 19.56
CA ARG A 612 -35.27 -0.22 18.10
C ARG A 612 -34.56 1.10 17.81
N SER A 613 -34.95 2.16 18.50
CA SER A 613 -34.36 3.50 18.35
C SER A 613 -32.90 3.52 18.75
N ASP A 614 -32.54 2.85 19.85
CA ASP A 614 -31.17 2.77 20.34
C ASP A 614 -30.27 1.95 19.40
N ILE A 615 -30.78 0.84 18.83
CA ILE A 615 -30.08 0.10 17.76
C ILE A 615 -29.81 1.01 16.57
N MET A 616 -30.82 1.72 16.06
CA MET A 616 -30.66 2.60 14.91
C MET A 616 -29.68 3.74 15.18
N LYS A 617 -29.70 4.31 16.40
CA LYS A 617 -28.80 5.38 16.82
C LYS A 617 -27.35 4.92 16.94
N ILE A 618 -27.08 3.80 17.61
CA ILE A 618 -25.70 3.29 17.77
C ILE A 618 -25.09 2.91 16.43
N TYR A 619 -25.84 2.23 15.56
CA TYR A 619 -25.33 1.83 14.24
C TYR A 619 -25.15 3.01 13.29
N HIS A 620 -25.77 4.16 13.57
CA HIS A 620 -25.58 5.39 12.79
C HIS A 620 -24.48 6.30 13.36
N ASP A 621 -24.42 6.46 14.69
CA ASP A 621 -23.60 7.48 15.36
C ASP A 621 -22.24 6.95 15.85
N THR A 622 -22.09 5.63 16.05
CA THR A 622 -20.90 5.09 16.76
C THR A 622 -19.87 4.49 15.80
N PRO A 623 -18.58 4.94 15.85
CA PRO A 623 -17.52 4.42 14.97
C PRO A 623 -17.33 2.91 15.02
N ALA A 624 -17.44 2.31 16.21
CA ALA A 624 -17.25 0.86 16.44
C ALA A 624 -18.28 -0.03 15.72
N ASN A 625 -19.53 0.45 15.58
CA ASN A 625 -20.60 -0.29 14.88
C ASN A 625 -20.78 0.19 13.44
N GLY A 626 -20.23 1.37 13.12
CA GLY A 626 -20.07 1.88 11.78
C GLY A 626 -20.72 3.23 11.55
N ALA A 627 -20.15 4.26 12.13
CA ALA A 627 -20.58 5.63 11.92
C ALA A 627 -20.60 5.99 10.42
N HIS A 628 -21.68 6.66 9.99
CA HIS A 628 -21.84 7.23 8.65
C HIS A 628 -21.73 6.26 7.47
N PHE A 629 -22.02 4.97 7.67
CA PHE A 629 -22.25 4.09 6.54
C PHE A 629 -23.51 4.53 5.78
N GLY A 630 -23.39 4.69 4.46
CA GLY A 630 -24.52 5.02 3.60
C GLY A 630 -25.70 4.07 3.82
N ARG A 631 -26.91 4.56 3.54
CA ARG A 631 -28.22 3.95 3.81
C ARG A 631 -28.26 2.42 3.67
N ASP A 632 -27.76 1.87 2.57
CA ASP A 632 -27.83 0.44 2.28
C ASP A 632 -26.88 -0.40 3.14
N ARG A 633 -25.72 0.13 3.52
CA ARG A 633 -24.76 -0.55 4.39
C ARG A 633 -25.27 -0.62 5.83
N THR A 634 -25.97 0.41 6.31
CA THR A 634 -26.60 0.41 7.64
C THR A 634 -27.74 -0.60 7.72
N ILE A 635 -28.56 -0.71 6.68
CA ILE A 635 -29.60 -1.75 6.56
C ILE A 635 -28.97 -3.15 6.61
N ASN A 636 -27.95 -3.41 5.78
CA ASN A 636 -27.31 -4.72 5.71
C ASN A 636 -26.68 -5.15 7.06
N LYS A 637 -26.05 -4.21 7.79
CA LYS A 637 -25.44 -4.51 9.10
C LYS A 637 -26.47 -4.83 10.18
N ILE A 638 -27.57 -4.09 10.24
CA ILE A 638 -28.62 -4.33 11.24
C ILE A 638 -29.34 -5.66 10.94
N GLN A 639 -29.60 -5.96 9.66
CA GLN A 639 -30.28 -7.19 9.24
C GLN A 639 -29.50 -8.49 9.51
N GLN A 640 -28.16 -8.41 9.63
CA GLN A 640 -27.34 -9.57 10.00
C GLN A 640 -27.60 -10.07 11.41
N ARG A 641 -28.21 -9.26 12.30
CA ARG A 641 -28.34 -9.61 13.73
C ARG A 641 -29.73 -9.41 14.30
N TYR A 642 -30.47 -8.45 13.77
CA TYR A 642 -31.76 -8.07 14.29
C TYR A 642 -32.84 -8.26 13.24
N PHE A 643 -34.08 -8.38 13.69
CA PHE A 643 -35.25 -8.40 12.82
C PHE A 643 -36.45 -7.73 13.49
N TRP A 644 -37.21 -6.94 12.75
CA TRP A 644 -38.56 -6.55 13.10
C TRP A 644 -39.40 -6.26 11.85
N ALA A 645 -40.72 -6.35 11.98
CA ALA A 645 -41.64 -6.02 10.89
C ALA A 645 -41.56 -4.52 10.56
N GLY A 646 -41.37 -4.18 9.28
CA GLY A 646 -41.20 -2.79 8.85
C GLY A 646 -39.77 -2.24 8.93
N MET A 647 -38.78 -3.04 9.37
CA MET A 647 -37.38 -2.64 9.60
C MET A 647 -36.76 -1.77 8.51
N ILE A 648 -36.93 -2.14 7.24
CA ILE A 648 -36.35 -1.38 6.13
C ILE A 648 -36.94 0.03 6.07
N SER A 649 -38.25 0.17 6.26
CA SER A 649 -38.94 1.47 6.26
C SER A 649 -38.48 2.32 7.45
N ASP A 650 -38.42 1.73 8.63
CA ASP A 650 -38.03 2.43 9.87
C ASP A 650 -36.60 2.98 9.78
N ILE A 651 -35.64 2.17 9.32
CA ILE A 651 -34.24 2.59 9.16
C ILE A 651 -34.13 3.70 8.10
N ARG A 652 -34.91 3.63 7.02
CA ARG A 652 -34.95 4.65 5.97
C ARG A 652 -35.51 5.97 6.47
N ASN A 653 -36.57 5.93 7.27
CA ASN A 653 -37.17 7.12 7.86
C ASN A 653 -36.25 7.74 8.91
N PHE A 654 -35.61 6.92 9.75
CA PHE A 654 -34.65 7.38 10.75
C PHE A 654 -33.45 8.10 10.12
N THR A 655 -32.79 7.46 9.16
CA THR A 655 -31.64 8.05 8.44
C THR A 655 -32.04 9.34 7.70
N SER A 656 -33.21 9.37 7.06
CA SER A 656 -33.70 10.57 6.35
C SER A 656 -34.01 11.74 7.29
N ASN A 657 -34.60 11.48 8.47
CA ASN A 657 -34.95 12.52 9.45
C ASN A 657 -33.72 13.09 10.16
N VAL A 658 -32.71 12.26 10.47
CA VAL A 658 -31.44 12.71 11.09
C VAL A 658 -30.68 13.66 10.14
N HIS A 659 -30.67 13.37 8.82
CA HIS A 659 -30.09 14.27 7.83
C HIS A 659 -30.90 15.58 7.64
N ARG A 660 -32.21 15.56 7.88
CA ARG A 660 -33.08 16.76 7.82
C ARG A 660 -32.93 17.65 9.05
N HIS A 661 -32.80 17.08 10.24
CA HIS A 661 -32.59 17.83 11.49
C HIS A 661 -31.18 18.44 11.62
N ARG A 662 -30.12 17.79 11.10
CA ARG A 662 -28.79 18.43 11.02
C ARG A 662 -28.78 19.67 10.11
N LYS A 663 -29.58 19.68 9.04
CA LYS A 663 -29.80 20.88 8.22
C LYS A 663 -30.63 21.94 8.95
N SER A 664 -31.43 21.57 9.95
CA SER A 664 -32.26 22.52 10.70
C SER A 664 -31.60 23.13 11.95
N ILE A 665 -30.75 22.37 12.66
CA ILE A 665 -30.07 22.90 13.84
C ILE A 665 -28.99 23.92 13.45
N HIS A 666 -28.53 23.89 12.19
CA HIS A 666 -27.55 24.85 11.68
C HIS A 666 -28.14 26.24 11.35
N TRP A 667 -29.47 26.42 11.31
CA TRP A 667 -30.11 27.75 11.10
C TRP A 667 -30.64 28.39 12.39
N ALA A 668 -30.49 27.74 13.55
CA ALA A 668 -30.96 28.23 14.85
C ALA A 668 -29.83 28.52 15.85
N LEU A 669 -28.58 28.51 15.41
CA LEU A 669 -27.40 28.96 16.14
C LEU A 669 -26.56 29.93 15.27
N ASP A 670 -27.25 30.86 14.62
CA ASP A 670 -26.68 32.08 14.02
C ASP A 670 -26.78 33.25 15.01
#